data_AF-A0A3Q7GUA6-F1
#
_entry.id   AF-A0A3Q7GUA6-F1
#
_cell.length_a   1.000
_cell.length_b   1.000
_cell.length_c   1.000
_cell.angle_alpha   90.00
_cell.angle_beta   90.00
_cell.angle_gamma   90.00
#
_symmetry.space_group_name_H-M   'P 1'
#
loop_
_entity.id
_entity.type
_entity.pdbx_description
1 polymer ?
#
loop_
_entity_poly.entity_id
_entity_poly.type
_entity_poly.pdbx_seq_one_letter_code
_entity_poly.pdbx_strand_id
1 'polypeptide(L)'
;MEVLSGKNICSCLNNGDVVEKMKRLGRLTCRNIWKVGKEDKRRVIHSLKVGISLSLVSLLYLMEPLFKGIGENAIWAVMTVVVVLEFTTGATLYKGLNRGLGTLLAGLLAFLIERIANESGHIFHAAFIGTAVFLVGAVTTYMRFFSHIKKNYDYGVVIFLLTFNLITVSSYRVDSVLKIAHERFYTIAIGCGICLLMSLFIFPIWSGEDLHLSTVAKFDGLAKSIEVCINEYFSDDNINQQEGKVRENSMEMEDPIYKGYKDVLDSKSSDETLALYASWEPRYLKSSSWQQYVKLGTVLRHFGYTIVALHGSLQTEIKTPQSVRVVFKDPCIRLAREVTTTLKELGDSIRNRRKYCPEIPSNHVNEALQDLIDALKSQPRLFLGTNSNTNILLALATLATRQKSGKDFVASLSSVNNDDPARLGLSHDKKSLRPTLSKIGMTSLEFLEALPFAAFASLLVEIVARLDLVIEQVVELGRVAQFKEYSHDDVVINIDDKPQFTYHDLDLPFPPSLLTKTFLKGRELKCCYKASVDGFSATEFHNRSDFKGPCVIIGYTTEAFKFGAFNPEGYRSTDDYYDTFDAFLFYWDEDVEKPIMLPKVGGSGAALFDYARGGPQFGADGLLIGPPLAPVMGGFAGPDTNSGVGDLRQAKSRLGLSYAKRPDGKESLFGDESKAVVDEVLVFCSPQIASLY
;
A
#
# COMPACT_ATOMS: atom_id res chain seq x y z
N MET A 1 -35.15 47.14 -59.85
CA MET A 1 -36.28 46.47 -59.19
C MET A 1 -35.70 45.19 -58.61
N GLU A 2 -35.48 45.00 -57.31
CA GLU A 2 -36.26 45.40 -56.14
C GLU A 2 -35.42 46.11 -55.06
N VAL A 3 -36.12 46.85 -54.22
CA VAL A 3 -35.64 47.78 -53.20
C VAL A 3 -35.44 47.03 -51.89
N LEU A 4 -34.20 46.94 -51.38
CA LEU A 4 -33.94 46.51 -50.01
C LEU A 4 -33.72 47.75 -49.12
N SER A 5 -34.83 48.18 -48.54
CA SER A 5 -34.90 49.24 -47.52
C SER A 5 -34.43 48.70 -46.17
N GLY A 6 -33.63 49.51 -45.46
CA GLY A 6 -32.95 49.15 -44.23
C GLY A 6 -33.85 48.88 -43.03
N LYS A 7 -33.33 48.04 -42.13
CA LYS A 7 -33.73 47.98 -40.71
C LYS A 7 -32.49 47.78 -39.84
N ASN A 8 -32.06 48.91 -39.26
CA ASN A 8 -31.47 49.09 -37.93
C ASN A 8 -30.55 47.97 -37.38
N ILE A 9 -29.26 48.23 -37.53
CA ILE A 9 -28.19 47.82 -36.61
C ILE A 9 -28.42 48.57 -35.29
N CYS A 10 -29.09 47.94 -34.31
CA CYS A 10 -28.92 48.24 -32.89
C CYS A 10 -29.73 47.24 -32.03
N SER A 11 -29.06 46.24 -31.44
CA SER A 11 -29.62 45.49 -30.31
C SER A 11 -28.51 45.06 -29.34
N CYS A 12 -28.30 45.95 -28.37
CA CYS A 12 -28.04 45.66 -26.96
C CYS A 12 -27.33 44.34 -26.62
N LEU A 13 -26.00 44.37 -26.56
CA LEU A 13 -25.25 43.51 -25.63
C LEU A 13 -25.71 43.86 -24.21
N ASN A 14 -26.47 42.95 -23.62
CA ASN A 14 -27.19 43.15 -22.37
C ASN A 14 -26.18 43.16 -21.19
N ASN A 15 -25.86 44.34 -20.66
CA ASN A 15 -24.93 44.52 -19.52
C ASN A 15 -25.31 43.65 -18.29
N GLY A 16 -26.59 43.27 -18.14
CA GLY A 16 -27.05 42.38 -17.06
C GLY A 16 -26.49 40.95 -17.14
N ASP A 17 -26.34 40.40 -18.35
CA ASP A 17 -25.88 39.02 -18.56
C ASP A 17 -24.35 38.90 -18.31
N VAL A 18 -23.60 39.98 -18.56
CA VAL A 18 -22.17 40.09 -18.23
C VAL A 18 -21.96 40.19 -16.72
N VAL A 19 -22.75 41.00 -16.02
CA VAL A 19 -22.67 41.16 -14.56
C VAL A 19 -23.07 39.87 -13.83
N GLU A 20 -24.05 39.13 -14.32
CA GLU A 20 -24.46 37.85 -13.74
C GLU A 20 -23.40 36.76 -13.96
N LYS A 21 -22.80 36.70 -15.16
CA LYS A 21 -21.64 35.84 -15.44
C LYS A 21 -20.44 36.20 -14.55
N MET A 22 -20.13 37.48 -14.34
CA MET A 22 -19.08 37.94 -13.42
C MET A 22 -19.37 37.54 -11.97
N LYS A 23 -20.60 37.67 -11.47
CA LYS A 23 -20.99 37.24 -10.12
C LYS A 23 -20.94 35.71 -9.97
N ARG A 24 -21.30 34.96 -11.01
CA ARG A 24 -21.25 33.48 -11.01
C ARG A 24 -19.80 33.00 -11.05
N LEU A 25 -18.96 33.62 -11.88
CA LEU A 25 -17.52 33.39 -11.92
C LEU A 25 -16.88 33.74 -10.58
N GLY A 26 -17.19 34.89 -9.99
CA GLY A 26 -16.71 35.29 -8.66
C GLY A 26 -17.09 34.31 -7.56
N ARG A 27 -18.33 33.80 -7.56
CA ARG A 27 -18.77 32.74 -6.62
C ARG A 27 -18.07 31.41 -6.86
N LEU A 28 -17.87 31.01 -8.12
CA LEU A 28 -17.16 29.78 -8.48
C LEU A 28 -15.69 29.85 -8.05
N THR A 29 -15.02 30.97 -8.34
CA THR A 29 -13.65 31.24 -7.95
C THR A 29 -13.51 31.27 -6.42
N CYS A 30 -14.43 31.92 -5.71
CA CYS A 30 -14.42 31.95 -4.25
C CYS A 30 -14.63 30.56 -3.64
N ARG A 31 -15.52 29.75 -4.23
CA ARG A 31 -15.73 28.34 -3.82
C ARG A 31 -14.48 27.50 -4.08
N ASN A 32 -13.81 27.69 -5.21
CA ASN A 32 -12.57 26.99 -5.53
C ASN A 32 -11.42 27.41 -4.60
N ILE A 33 -11.25 28.71 -4.31
CA ILE A 33 -10.27 29.22 -3.36
C ILE A 33 -10.52 28.64 -1.97
N TRP A 34 -11.78 28.64 -1.52
CA TRP A 34 -12.16 28.05 -0.25
C TRP A 34 -11.88 26.54 -0.20
N LYS A 35 -12.13 25.83 -1.30
CA LYS A 35 -11.84 24.41 -1.43
C LYS A 35 -10.33 24.14 -1.30
N VAL A 36 -9.50 24.88 -2.05
CA VAL A 36 -8.03 24.75 -2.01
C VAL A 36 -7.48 25.03 -0.62
N GLY A 37 -8.00 26.05 0.09
CA GLY A 37 -7.59 26.36 1.46
C GLY A 37 -8.03 25.31 2.49
N LYS A 38 -9.17 24.64 2.26
CA LYS A 38 -9.68 23.57 3.12
C LYS A 38 -8.97 22.24 2.87
N GLU A 39 -8.57 21.96 1.63
CA GLU A 39 -7.84 20.75 1.22
C GLU A 39 -6.45 20.69 1.85
N ASP A 40 -5.71 21.82 1.89
CA ASP A 40 -4.39 21.87 2.48
C ASP A 40 -4.15 23.16 3.27
N LYS A 41 -4.32 23.06 4.59
CA LYS A 41 -4.10 24.17 5.54
C LYS A 41 -2.68 24.74 5.47
N ARG A 42 -1.69 23.94 5.02
CA ARG A 42 -0.29 24.38 4.92
C ARG A 42 -0.11 25.46 3.85
N ARG A 43 -0.92 25.44 2.79
CA ARG A 43 -0.93 26.46 1.73
C ARG A 43 -1.38 27.83 2.24
N VAL A 44 -2.35 27.84 3.15
CA VAL A 44 -2.83 29.07 3.81
C VAL A 44 -1.75 29.63 4.75
N ILE A 45 -1.09 28.75 5.51
CA ILE A 45 0.02 29.14 6.37
C ILE A 45 1.17 29.73 5.54
N HIS A 46 1.53 29.11 4.41
CA HIS A 46 2.57 29.60 3.53
C HIS A 46 2.23 30.95 2.89
N SER A 47 1.00 31.14 2.38
CA SER A 47 0.61 32.43 1.79
C SER A 47 0.65 33.57 2.80
N LEU A 48 0.27 33.30 4.06
CA LEU A 48 0.41 34.26 5.15
C LEU A 48 1.88 34.59 5.45
N LYS A 49 2.78 33.59 5.47
CA LYS A 49 4.23 33.83 5.64
C LYS A 49 4.79 34.74 4.56
N VAL A 50 4.41 34.52 3.30
CA VAL A 50 4.85 35.36 2.17
C VAL A 50 4.36 36.79 2.36
N GLY A 51 3.08 36.97 2.70
CA GLY A 51 2.51 38.29 3.00
C GLY A 51 3.27 39.02 4.11
N ILE A 52 3.47 38.36 5.26
CA ILE A 52 4.19 38.94 6.41
C ILE A 52 5.64 39.27 6.04
N SER A 53 6.33 38.40 5.29
CA SER A 53 7.71 38.62 4.86
C SER A 53 7.83 39.86 3.97
N LEU A 54 6.90 40.02 3.02
CA LEU A 54 6.86 41.19 2.13
C LEU A 54 6.53 42.47 2.91
N SER A 55 5.59 42.40 3.85
CA SER A 55 5.27 43.53 4.73
C SER A 55 6.47 43.93 5.59
N LEU A 56 7.22 42.95 6.13
CA LEU A 56 8.37 43.21 6.98
C LEU A 56 9.53 43.83 6.18
N VAL A 57 9.84 43.32 4.98
CA VAL A 57 10.84 43.95 4.10
C VAL A 57 10.42 45.33 3.65
N SER A 58 9.13 45.53 3.32
CA SER A 58 8.62 46.84 2.93
C SER A 58 8.63 47.83 4.10
N LEU A 59 8.40 47.38 5.33
CA LEU A 59 8.49 48.23 6.52
C LEU A 59 9.92 48.72 6.76
N LEU A 60 10.93 47.88 6.50
CA LEU A 60 12.35 48.29 6.56
C LEU A 60 12.66 49.41 5.55
N TYR A 61 11.91 49.49 4.44
CA TYR A 61 12.03 50.56 3.46
C TYR A 61 11.31 51.84 3.88
N LEU A 62 10.13 51.71 4.49
CA LEU A 62 9.29 52.86 4.87
C LEU A 62 9.80 53.60 6.11
N MET A 63 10.60 52.95 6.97
CA MET A 63 11.15 53.57 8.17
C MET A 63 12.39 54.43 7.83
N GLU A 64 12.26 55.74 8.01
CA GLU A 64 13.27 56.78 7.66
C GLU A 64 14.72 56.54 8.18
N PRO A 65 14.96 56.07 9.42
CA PRO A 65 16.32 55.77 9.87
C PRO A 65 16.95 54.55 9.19
N LEU A 66 16.14 53.59 8.72
CA LEU A 66 16.59 52.39 8.00
C LEU A 66 16.75 52.67 6.50
N PHE A 67 15.91 53.54 5.93
CA PHE A 67 16.00 53.99 4.53
C PHE A 67 17.32 54.73 4.25
N LYS A 68 17.81 55.58 5.16
CA LYS A 68 19.10 56.28 5.00
C LYS A 68 20.30 55.33 4.81
N GLY A 69 20.22 54.09 5.28
CA GLY A 69 21.27 53.08 5.11
C GLY A 69 21.07 52.12 3.93
N ILE A 70 19.83 51.99 3.40
CA ILE A 70 19.45 50.92 2.46
C ILE A 70 18.96 51.48 1.09
N GLY A 71 18.33 52.66 1.10
CA GLY A 71 18.01 53.53 -0.05
C GLY A 71 17.53 52.82 -1.33
N GLU A 72 18.26 53.00 -2.43
CA GLU A 72 17.91 52.54 -3.77
C GLU A 72 18.03 51.02 -3.97
N ASN A 73 18.76 50.32 -3.09
CA ASN A 73 19.01 48.88 -3.20
C ASN A 73 17.92 48.01 -2.57
N ALA A 74 16.91 48.60 -1.95
CA ALA A 74 15.83 47.89 -1.28
C ALA A 74 14.97 47.01 -2.21
N ILE A 75 14.88 47.39 -3.50
CA ILE A 75 14.19 46.59 -4.53
C ILE A 75 14.77 45.16 -4.56
N TRP A 76 16.08 45.01 -4.35
CA TRP A 76 16.74 43.70 -4.32
C TRP A 76 16.31 42.85 -3.13
N ALA A 77 16.01 43.45 -1.98
CA ALA A 77 15.50 42.72 -0.82
C ALA A 77 14.07 42.22 -1.07
N VAL A 78 13.19 43.04 -1.63
CA VAL A 78 11.81 42.65 -1.98
C VAL A 78 11.81 41.55 -3.04
N MET A 79 12.58 41.73 -4.12
CA MET A 79 12.76 40.71 -5.16
C MET A 79 13.38 39.42 -4.61
N THR A 80 14.20 39.50 -3.56
CA THR A 80 14.75 38.32 -2.89
C THR A 80 13.65 37.55 -2.18
N VAL A 81 12.80 38.22 -1.41
CA VAL A 81 11.69 37.54 -0.73
C VAL A 81 10.77 36.83 -1.72
N VAL A 82 10.39 37.48 -2.81
CA VAL A 82 9.50 36.90 -3.82
C VAL A 82 10.09 35.65 -4.47
N VAL A 83 11.41 35.64 -4.73
CA VAL A 83 12.04 34.55 -5.51
C VAL A 83 12.60 33.43 -4.61
N VAL A 84 12.99 33.76 -3.38
CA VAL A 84 13.63 32.81 -2.45
C VAL A 84 12.62 32.12 -1.55
N LEU A 85 11.55 32.79 -1.14
CA LEU A 85 10.57 32.22 -0.21
C LEU A 85 9.68 31.20 -0.93
N GLU A 86 9.98 29.93 -0.72
CA GLU A 86 9.28 28.79 -1.32
C GLU A 86 8.37 28.08 -0.31
N PHE A 87 7.52 27.18 -0.82
CA PHE A 87 6.56 26.46 0.00
C PHE A 87 7.23 25.65 1.13
N THR A 88 8.33 24.95 0.82
CA THR A 88 9.09 24.14 1.78
C THR A 88 10.33 24.87 2.28
N THR A 89 10.72 24.59 3.51
CA THR A 89 11.90 25.17 4.16
C THR A 89 13.20 24.79 3.44
N GLY A 90 13.32 23.54 2.97
CA GLY A 90 14.45 23.08 2.18
C GLY A 90 14.61 23.83 0.84
N ALA A 91 13.50 24.14 0.15
CA ALA A 91 13.55 24.92 -1.09
C ALA A 91 13.98 26.37 -0.83
N THR A 92 13.50 27.00 0.25
CA THR A 92 13.93 28.34 0.67
C THR A 92 15.42 28.37 1.02
N LEU A 93 15.93 27.36 1.72
CA LEU A 93 17.36 27.22 2.03
C LEU A 93 18.20 27.05 0.76
N TYR A 94 17.79 26.14 -0.13
CA TYR A 94 18.43 25.89 -1.42
C TYR A 94 18.52 27.19 -2.25
N LYS A 95 17.41 27.90 -2.42
CA LYS A 95 17.39 29.16 -3.19
C LYS A 95 18.12 30.28 -2.47
N GLY A 96 17.98 30.41 -1.16
CA GLY A 96 18.63 31.46 -0.37
C GLY A 96 20.15 31.36 -0.40
N LEU A 97 20.69 30.18 -0.12
CA LEU A 97 22.13 29.92 -0.15
C LEU A 97 22.70 30.07 -1.55
N ASN A 98 22.05 29.49 -2.57
CA ASN A 98 22.49 29.64 -3.96
C ASN A 98 22.42 31.08 -4.46
N ARG A 99 21.44 31.88 -3.99
CA ARG A 99 21.36 33.31 -4.33
C ARG A 99 22.53 34.07 -3.71
N GLY A 100 22.79 33.86 -2.42
CA GLY A 100 23.91 34.50 -1.71
C GLY A 100 25.26 34.15 -2.33
N LEU A 101 25.52 32.86 -2.58
CA LEU A 101 26.76 32.39 -3.22
C LEU A 101 26.91 32.90 -4.65
N GLY A 102 25.85 32.83 -5.45
CA GLY A 102 25.86 33.32 -6.85
C GLY A 102 26.16 34.81 -6.92
N THR A 103 25.54 35.62 -6.07
CA THR A 103 25.80 37.07 -6.00
C THR A 103 27.21 37.39 -5.49
N LEU A 104 27.71 36.67 -4.47
CA LEU A 104 29.06 36.86 -3.95
C LEU A 104 30.12 36.56 -5.02
N LEU A 105 30.01 35.41 -5.68
CA LEU A 105 30.94 35.01 -6.75
C LEU A 105 30.88 35.98 -7.93
N ALA A 106 29.68 36.44 -8.30
CA ALA A 106 29.50 37.42 -9.36
C ALA A 106 30.14 38.77 -9.02
N GLY A 107 29.96 39.26 -7.78
CA GLY A 107 30.57 40.51 -7.31
C GLY A 107 32.10 40.43 -7.27
N LEU A 108 32.65 39.32 -6.77
CA LEU A 108 34.11 39.09 -6.75
C LEU A 108 34.69 39.04 -8.15
N LEU A 109 34.06 38.31 -9.08
CA LEU A 109 34.53 38.23 -10.46
C LEU A 109 34.41 39.57 -11.19
N ALA A 110 33.30 40.29 -11.02
CA ALA A 110 33.12 41.61 -11.61
C ALA A 110 34.20 42.60 -11.15
N PHE A 111 34.53 42.59 -9.85
CA PHE A 111 35.62 43.41 -9.29
C PHE A 111 36.99 43.06 -9.90
N LEU A 112 37.30 41.78 -10.09
CA LEU A 112 38.55 41.36 -10.73
C LEU A 112 38.63 41.85 -12.18
N ILE A 113 37.54 41.73 -12.93
CA ILE A 113 37.49 42.15 -14.34
C ILE A 113 37.62 43.67 -14.47
N GLU A 114 36.94 44.43 -13.62
CA GLU A 114 37.07 45.89 -13.62
C GLU A 114 38.49 46.34 -13.25
N ARG A 115 39.13 45.69 -12.27
CA ARG A 115 40.51 46.01 -11.90
C ARG A 115 41.46 45.81 -13.08
N ILE A 116 41.30 44.73 -13.83
CA ILE A 116 42.08 44.47 -15.06
C ILE A 116 41.72 45.48 -16.16
N ALA A 117 40.45 45.81 -16.31
CA ALA A 117 39.98 46.79 -17.29
C ALA A 117 40.57 48.19 -17.05
N ASN A 118 40.74 48.58 -15.78
CA ASN A 118 41.34 49.86 -15.40
C ASN A 118 42.85 49.91 -15.69
N GLU A 119 43.57 48.80 -15.56
CA GLU A 119 44.98 48.73 -15.92
C GLU A 119 45.19 48.71 -17.46
N SER A 120 44.20 48.27 -18.24
CA SER A 120 44.28 48.14 -19.71
C SER A 120 44.12 49.46 -20.50
N GLY A 121 43.88 50.58 -19.82
CA GLY A 121 43.73 51.92 -20.40
C GLY A 121 42.33 52.23 -20.96
N HIS A 122 41.97 53.53 -20.96
CA HIS A 122 40.61 54.00 -21.29
C HIS A 122 40.11 53.64 -22.69
N ILE A 123 41.01 53.47 -23.67
CA ILE A 123 40.64 53.23 -25.08
C ILE A 123 40.02 51.84 -25.27
N PHE A 124 40.51 50.82 -24.53
CA PHE A 124 40.05 49.44 -24.66
C PHE A 124 39.06 49.00 -23.59
N HIS A 125 38.75 49.87 -22.63
CA HIS A 125 37.93 49.56 -21.46
C HIS A 125 36.55 48.97 -21.82
N ALA A 126 35.81 49.61 -22.73
CA ALA A 126 34.50 49.13 -23.17
C ALA A 126 34.57 47.80 -23.94
N ALA A 127 35.58 47.63 -24.80
CA ALA A 127 35.78 46.41 -25.58
C ALA A 127 36.15 45.23 -24.67
N PHE A 128 36.96 45.48 -23.64
CA PHE A 128 37.33 44.48 -22.64
C PHE A 128 36.12 44.02 -21.81
N ILE A 129 35.33 44.96 -21.29
CA ILE A 129 34.08 44.67 -20.56
C ILE A 129 33.10 43.87 -21.43
N GLY A 130 32.89 44.28 -22.69
CA GLY A 130 32.02 43.56 -23.63
C GLY A 130 32.50 42.13 -23.90
N THR A 131 33.81 41.95 -24.08
CA THR A 131 34.42 40.62 -24.27
C THR A 131 34.27 39.75 -23.03
N ALA A 132 34.49 40.31 -21.84
CA ALA A 132 34.29 39.62 -20.57
C ALA A 132 32.83 39.15 -20.37
N VAL A 133 31.86 40.03 -20.64
CA VAL A 133 30.43 39.70 -20.60
C VAL A 133 30.09 38.56 -21.56
N PHE A 134 30.62 38.62 -22.79
CA PHE A 134 30.42 37.56 -23.79
C PHE A 134 31.03 36.23 -23.33
N LEU A 135 32.30 36.21 -22.91
CA LEU A 135 33.01 35.00 -22.52
C LEU A 135 32.40 34.37 -21.27
N VAL A 136 32.18 35.14 -20.21
CA VAL A 136 31.56 34.62 -18.98
C VAL A 136 30.13 34.17 -19.26
N GLY A 137 29.37 34.90 -20.08
CA GLY A 137 28.03 34.49 -20.51
C GLY A 137 28.02 33.16 -21.26
N ALA A 138 28.93 32.98 -22.21
CA ALA A 138 29.06 31.75 -22.99
C ALA A 138 29.49 30.58 -22.09
N VAL A 139 30.53 30.75 -21.27
CA VAL A 139 31.05 29.72 -20.36
C VAL A 139 29.98 29.31 -19.35
N THR A 140 29.32 30.28 -18.71
CA THR A 140 28.29 30.02 -17.70
C THR A 140 27.08 29.32 -18.31
N THR A 141 26.67 29.72 -19.52
CA THR A 141 25.58 29.05 -20.23
C THR A 141 25.96 27.63 -20.65
N TYR A 142 27.19 27.42 -21.10
CA TYR A 142 27.70 26.09 -21.43
C TYR A 142 27.76 25.18 -20.19
N MET A 143 28.17 25.72 -19.04
CA MET A 143 28.21 24.99 -17.77
C MET A 143 26.84 24.43 -17.35
N ARG A 144 25.73 25.06 -17.75
CA ARG A 144 24.37 24.59 -17.45
C ARG A 144 23.98 23.30 -18.17
N PHE A 145 24.70 22.90 -19.21
CA PHE A 145 24.46 21.62 -19.89
C PHE A 145 25.04 20.42 -19.10
N PHE A 146 25.95 20.65 -18.15
CA PHE A 146 26.42 19.58 -17.27
C PHE A 146 25.33 19.19 -16.27
N SER A 147 24.91 17.92 -16.30
CA SER A 147 23.81 17.39 -15.49
C SER A 147 23.99 17.63 -13.99
N HIS A 148 25.22 17.53 -13.47
CA HIS A 148 25.53 17.81 -12.07
C HIS A 148 25.27 19.27 -11.67
N ILE A 149 25.70 20.23 -12.51
CA ILE A 149 25.49 21.66 -12.27
C ILE A 149 24.01 22.00 -12.42
N LYS A 150 23.36 21.47 -13.47
CA LYS A 150 21.94 21.70 -13.73
C LYS A 150 21.04 21.21 -12.59
N LYS A 151 21.34 20.05 -12.00
CA LYS A 151 20.51 19.49 -10.92
C LYS A 151 20.69 20.23 -9.60
N ASN A 152 21.92 20.61 -9.24
CA ASN A 152 22.24 21.08 -7.89
C ASN A 152 22.43 22.60 -7.78
N TYR A 153 22.71 23.30 -8.87
CA TYR A 153 23.13 24.71 -8.82
C TYR A 153 22.53 25.60 -9.93
N ASP A 154 21.60 25.11 -10.76
CA ASP A 154 21.09 25.87 -11.91
C ASP A 154 20.56 27.27 -11.53
N TYR A 155 19.81 27.35 -10.43
CA TYR A 155 19.33 28.62 -9.90
C TYR A 155 20.49 29.56 -9.51
N GLY A 156 21.51 29.04 -8.82
CA GLY A 156 22.71 29.82 -8.45
C GLY A 156 23.49 30.31 -9.66
N VAL A 157 23.61 29.48 -10.70
CA VAL A 157 24.27 29.84 -11.97
C VAL A 157 23.52 30.94 -12.71
N VAL A 158 22.18 30.88 -12.75
CA VAL A 158 21.35 31.94 -13.34
C VAL A 158 21.49 33.26 -12.56
N ILE A 159 21.45 33.20 -11.23
CA ILE A 159 21.65 34.39 -10.38
C ILE A 159 23.05 34.97 -10.54
N PHE A 160 24.07 34.12 -10.59
CA PHE A 160 25.46 34.53 -10.85
C PHE A 160 25.55 35.28 -12.18
N LEU A 161 25.03 34.70 -13.27
CA LEU A 161 25.06 35.31 -14.60
C LEU A 161 24.34 36.67 -14.61
N LEU A 162 23.14 36.73 -14.03
CA LEU A 162 22.36 37.97 -13.97
C LEU A 162 23.07 39.05 -13.15
N THR A 163 23.60 38.69 -11.99
CA THR A 163 24.30 39.63 -11.09
C THR A 163 25.60 40.12 -11.73
N PHE A 164 26.38 39.20 -12.31
CA PHE A 164 27.66 39.51 -12.96
C PHE A 164 27.46 40.49 -14.11
N ASN A 165 26.53 40.20 -15.02
CA ASN A 165 26.24 41.08 -16.15
C ASN A 165 25.75 42.45 -15.68
N LEU A 166 24.90 42.47 -14.66
CA LEU A 166 24.36 43.73 -14.15
C LEU A 166 25.43 44.58 -13.47
N ILE A 167 26.31 44.00 -12.65
CA ILE A 167 27.39 44.74 -11.98
C ILE A 167 28.45 45.20 -13.00
N THR A 168 28.86 44.32 -13.90
CA THR A 168 29.93 44.59 -14.90
C THR A 168 29.50 45.59 -15.96
N VAL A 169 28.22 45.67 -16.31
CA VAL A 169 27.70 46.72 -17.21
C VAL A 169 27.50 48.04 -16.45
N SER A 170 27.05 47.98 -15.19
CA SER A 170 26.91 49.18 -14.35
C SER A 170 28.26 49.82 -14.00
N SER A 171 29.34 49.04 -13.89
CA SER A 171 30.69 49.54 -13.60
C SER A 171 31.20 50.51 -14.66
N TYR A 172 30.81 50.32 -15.92
CA TYR A 172 31.19 51.23 -17.00
C TYR A 172 30.71 52.67 -16.78
N ARG A 173 29.63 52.86 -16.01
CA ARG A 173 29.03 54.18 -15.73
C ARG A 173 29.34 54.72 -14.35
N VAL A 174 29.79 53.87 -13.42
CA VAL A 174 29.95 54.22 -11.99
C VAL A 174 31.23 53.61 -11.45
N ASP A 175 32.16 54.45 -11.00
CA ASP A 175 33.53 54.05 -10.60
C ASP A 175 33.62 53.24 -9.29
N SER A 176 32.51 53.02 -8.57
CA SER A 176 32.50 52.41 -7.23
C SER A 176 31.80 51.05 -7.17
N VAL A 177 32.28 50.07 -7.95
CA VAL A 177 31.71 48.71 -8.01
C VAL A 177 31.71 47.98 -6.69
N LEU A 178 32.77 48.12 -5.89
CA LEU A 178 32.87 47.47 -4.59
C LEU A 178 31.74 47.89 -3.65
N LYS A 179 31.37 49.18 -3.69
CA LYS A 179 30.25 49.72 -2.92
C LYS A 179 28.91 49.16 -3.43
N ILE A 180 28.70 49.14 -4.74
CA ILE A 180 27.48 48.59 -5.38
C ILE A 180 27.33 47.09 -5.05
N ALA A 181 28.41 46.31 -5.15
CA ALA A 181 28.41 44.88 -4.87
C ALA A 181 28.14 44.60 -3.38
N HIS A 182 28.78 45.35 -2.49
CA HIS A 182 28.58 45.22 -1.04
C HIS A 182 27.16 45.56 -0.61
N GLU A 183 26.61 46.68 -1.09
CA GLU A 183 25.24 47.08 -0.78
C GLU A 183 24.21 46.05 -1.28
N ARG A 184 24.41 45.47 -2.47
CA ARG A 184 23.56 44.39 -2.99
C ARG A 184 23.67 43.11 -2.19
N PHE A 185 24.88 42.71 -1.83
CA PHE A 185 25.06 41.52 -1.01
C PHE A 185 24.36 41.69 0.35
N TYR A 186 24.49 42.86 0.97
CA TYR A 186 23.87 43.17 2.25
C TYR A 186 22.32 43.17 2.16
N THR A 187 21.72 43.79 1.14
CA THR A 187 20.25 43.78 0.98
C THR A 187 19.69 42.41 0.64
N ILE A 188 20.41 41.60 -0.16
CA ILE A 188 20.05 40.20 -0.42
C ILE A 188 20.18 39.36 0.85
N ALA A 189 21.22 39.59 1.67
CA ALA A 189 21.39 38.90 2.94
C ALA A 189 20.25 39.20 3.92
N ILE A 190 19.80 40.46 4.00
CA ILE A 190 18.60 40.84 4.77
C ILE A 190 17.36 40.09 4.26
N GLY A 191 17.12 40.12 2.94
CA GLY A 191 15.98 39.42 2.33
C GLY A 191 16.00 37.91 2.61
N CYS A 192 17.15 37.26 2.42
CA CYS A 192 17.35 35.85 2.73
C CYS A 192 17.15 35.58 4.23
N GLY A 193 17.66 36.43 5.11
CA GLY A 193 17.52 36.30 6.56
C GLY A 193 16.05 36.32 6.99
N ILE A 194 15.24 37.22 6.42
CA ILE A 194 13.79 37.29 6.69
C ILE A 194 13.08 36.04 6.18
N CYS A 195 13.40 35.59 4.96
CA CYS A 195 12.85 34.34 4.43
C CYS A 195 13.17 33.13 5.32
N LEU A 196 14.43 33.01 5.75
CA LEU A 196 14.87 31.91 6.62
C LEU A 196 14.20 31.98 7.98
N LEU A 197 14.05 33.18 8.57
CA LEU A 197 13.35 33.36 9.83
C LEU A 197 11.90 32.86 9.71
N MET A 198 11.20 33.28 8.66
CA MET A 198 9.81 32.92 8.43
C MET A 198 9.63 31.44 8.09
N SER A 199 10.56 30.84 7.34
CA SER A 199 10.51 29.42 6.96
C SER A 199 10.96 28.44 8.05
N LEU A 200 11.88 28.83 8.94
CA LEU A 200 12.41 27.95 9.99
C LEU A 200 11.64 28.04 11.31
N PHE A 201 11.20 29.24 11.72
CA PHE A 201 10.60 29.45 13.04
C PHE A 201 9.07 29.46 13.05
N ILE A 202 8.43 29.90 11.97
CA ILE A 202 6.96 29.92 11.87
C ILE A 202 6.51 28.65 11.15
N PHE A 203 5.95 27.67 11.87
CA PHE A 203 5.38 26.42 11.32
C PHE A 203 6.19 25.82 10.14
N PRO A 204 7.41 25.30 10.38
CA PRO A 204 8.29 24.83 9.31
C PRO A 204 7.66 23.67 8.52
N ILE A 205 7.78 23.71 7.19
CA ILE A 205 7.28 22.66 6.28
C ILE A 205 8.49 21.98 5.67
N TRP A 206 8.71 20.72 6.03
CA TRP A 206 9.90 19.95 5.64
C TRP A 206 9.63 19.13 4.38
N SER A 207 10.46 19.32 3.37
CA SER A 207 10.38 18.59 2.10
C SER A 207 10.69 17.11 2.25
N GLY A 208 11.58 16.73 3.17
CA GLY A 208 11.86 15.33 3.47
C GLY A 208 10.66 14.58 4.07
N GLU A 209 9.84 15.27 4.88
CA GLU A 209 8.60 14.69 5.43
C GLU A 209 7.53 14.56 4.35
N ASP A 210 7.41 15.53 3.45
CA ASP A 210 6.47 15.45 2.33
C ASP A 210 6.85 14.31 1.36
N LEU A 211 8.16 14.10 1.10
CA LEU A 211 8.64 12.96 0.32
C LEU A 211 8.31 11.63 1.00
N HIS A 212 8.49 11.56 2.32
CA HIS A 212 8.19 10.39 3.13
C HIS A 212 6.71 10.02 3.07
N LEU A 213 5.84 10.97 3.37
CA LEU A 213 4.38 10.80 3.33
C LEU A 213 3.87 10.49 1.92
N SER A 214 4.42 11.16 0.90
CA SER A 214 4.10 10.87 -0.50
C SER A 214 4.48 9.44 -0.87
N THR A 215 5.63 8.94 -0.43
CA THR A 215 6.06 7.55 -0.68
C THR A 215 5.07 6.56 -0.07
N VAL A 216 4.65 6.77 1.16
CA VAL A 216 3.66 5.90 1.83
C VAL A 216 2.32 5.91 1.08
N ALA A 217 1.83 7.09 0.69
CA ALA A 217 0.58 7.21 -0.06
C ALA A 217 0.62 6.47 -1.42
N LYS A 218 1.80 6.35 -2.05
CA LYS A 218 1.96 5.57 -3.28
C LYS A 218 1.79 4.08 -3.05
N PHE A 219 2.30 3.53 -1.94
CA PHE A 219 2.04 2.13 -1.58
C PHE A 219 0.55 1.86 -1.41
N ASP A 220 -0.14 2.73 -0.65
CA ASP A 220 -1.59 2.64 -0.46
C ASP A 220 -2.36 2.74 -1.79
N GLY A 221 -1.94 3.67 -2.67
CA GLY A 221 -2.51 3.85 -3.99
C GLY A 221 -2.38 2.62 -4.89
N LEU A 222 -1.18 2.02 -4.94
CA LEU A 222 -0.92 0.81 -5.72
C LEU A 222 -1.68 -0.40 -5.19
N ALA A 223 -1.71 -0.58 -3.85
CA ALA A 223 -2.46 -1.66 -3.23
C ALA A 223 -3.95 -1.57 -3.56
N LYS A 224 -4.52 -0.35 -3.47
CA LYS A 224 -5.93 -0.11 -3.83
C LYS A 224 -6.19 -0.34 -5.32
N SER A 225 -5.29 0.07 -6.22
CA SER A 225 -5.45 -0.18 -7.66
C SER A 225 -5.47 -1.68 -7.98
N ILE A 226 -4.60 -2.49 -7.35
CA ILE A 226 -4.60 -3.96 -7.55
C ILE A 226 -5.91 -4.58 -7.06
N GLU A 227 -6.36 -4.21 -5.86
CA GLU A 227 -7.58 -4.74 -5.25
C GLU A 227 -8.81 -4.44 -6.12
N VAL A 228 -8.94 -3.19 -6.59
CA VAL A 228 -10.05 -2.80 -7.47
C VAL A 228 -9.94 -3.47 -8.84
N CYS A 229 -8.75 -3.57 -9.44
CA CYS A 229 -8.56 -4.27 -10.72
C CYS A 229 -9.04 -5.71 -10.68
N ILE A 230 -8.71 -6.44 -9.61
CA ILE A 230 -8.99 -7.88 -9.52
C ILE A 230 -10.47 -8.11 -9.21
N ASN A 231 -11.06 -7.28 -8.36
CA ASN A 231 -12.50 -7.31 -8.11
C ASN A 231 -13.29 -7.02 -9.39
N GLU A 232 -12.89 -6.03 -10.19
CA GLU A 232 -13.55 -5.69 -11.46
C GLU A 232 -13.39 -6.82 -12.50
N TYR A 233 -12.24 -7.49 -12.55
CA TYR A 233 -11.99 -8.60 -13.50
C TYR A 233 -12.95 -9.79 -13.28
N PHE A 234 -13.24 -10.11 -12.02
CA PHE A 234 -14.07 -11.25 -11.61
C PHE A 234 -15.52 -10.87 -11.23
N SER A 235 -15.93 -9.63 -11.48
CA SER A 235 -17.33 -9.19 -11.29
C SER A 235 -18.24 -9.68 -12.42
N ASP A 236 -19.49 -10.03 -12.09
CA ASP A 236 -20.46 -10.52 -13.06
C ASP A 236 -20.97 -9.40 -13.98
N ASP A 237 -20.91 -9.64 -15.30
CA ASP A 237 -21.30 -8.69 -16.36
C ASP A 237 -22.76 -8.18 -16.25
N ASN A 238 -23.64 -8.85 -15.49
CA ASN A 238 -25.04 -8.49 -15.32
C ASN A 238 -25.26 -7.22 -14.47
N ILE A 239 -24.31 -6.84 -13.62
CA ILE A 239 -24.39 -5.60 -12.80
C ILE A 239 -23.93 -4.38 -13.64
N ASN A 240 -23.00 -4.60 -14.57
CA ASN A 240 -22.34 -3.54 -15.35
C ASN A 240 -23.22 -2.92 -16.45
N GLN A 241 -24.28 -3.59 -16.93
CA GLN A 241 -25.20 -2.96 -17.90
C GLN A 241 -26.07 -1.85 -17.30
N GLN A 242 -26.31 -1.89 -15.98
CA GLN A 242 -27.05 -0.84 -15.26
C GLN A 242 -26.13 0.31 -14.81
N GLU A 243 -24.88 0.03 -14.42
CA GLU A 243 -23.89 1.06 -14.06
C GLU A 243 -23.22 1.74 -15.27
N GLY A 244 -23.08 1.04 -16.40
CA GLY A 244 -22.52 1.61 -17.64
C GLY A 244 -23.35 2.77 -18.21
N LYS A 245 -24.69 2.70 -18.11
CA LYS A 245 -25.60 3.80 -18.49
C LYS A 245 -25.60 4.98 -17.52
N VAL A 246 -25.18 4.77 -16.26
CA VAL A 246 -25.07 5.84 -15.26
C VAL A 246 -23.74 6.57 -15.38
N ARG A 247 -22.66 5.86 -15.74
CA ARG A 247 -21.31 6.45 -15.93
C ARG A 247 -21.21 7.41 -17.12
N GLU A 248 -21.89 7.15 -18.24
CA GLU A 248 -21.88 8.06 -19.41
C GLU A 248 -22.51 9.43 -19.14
N ASN A 249 -23.43 9.55 -18.17
CA ASN A 249 -24.14 10.80 -17.87
C ASN A 249 -23.46 11.67 -16.81
N SER A 250 -22.30 11.27 -16.27
CA SER A 250 -21.55 12.04 -15.28
C SER A 250 -20.20 12.49 -15.84
N MET A 251 -20.18 13.68 -16.44
CA MET A 251 -18.94 14.41 -16.70
C MET A 251 -18.11 14.52 -15.40
N GLU A 252 -16.85 14.10 -15.47
CA GLU A 252 -15.75 14.37 -14.51
C GLU A 252 -15.66 13.56 -13.19
N MET A 253 -15.62 12.22 -13.25
CA MET A 253 -14.98 11.44 -12.17
C MET A 253 -13.95 10.48 -12.77
N GLU A 254 -12.65 10.77 -12.60
CA GLU A 254 -11.55 9.88 -13.02
C GLU A 254 -11.73 8.49 -12.40
N ASP A 255 -11.46 7.43 -13.19
CA ASP A 255 -11.51 6.05 -12.72
C ASP A 255 -10.64 5.88 -11.45
N PRO A 256 -11.20 5.36 -10.34
CA PRO A 256 -10.46 5.16 -9.09
C PRO A 256 -9.20 4.29 -9.27
N ILE A 257 -9.21 3.36 -10.23
CA ILE A 257 -8.04 2.54 -10.57
C ILE A 257 -6.93 3.41 -11.15
N TYR A 258 -7.28 4.24 -12.15
CA TYR A 258 -6.36 5.14 -12.84
C TYR A 258 -5.70 6.12 -11.89
N LYS A 259 -6.47 6.68 -10.94
CA LYS A 259 -5.94 7.60 -9.94
C LYS A 259 -4.84 6.97 -9.07
N GLY A 260 -5.00 5.71 -8.66
CA GLY A 260 -4.08 5.06 -7.71
C GLY A 260 -2.66 4.85 -8.25
N TYR A 261 -2.50 4.49 -9.53
CA TYR A 261 -1.16 4.33 -10.14
C TYR A 261 -0.66 5.58 -10.88
N LYS A 262 -1.53 6.48 -11.35
CA LYS A 262 -1.15 7.73 -12.03
C LYS A 262 -0.24 8.59 -11.16
N ASP A 263 -0.62 8.76 -9.90
CA ASP A 263 0.14 9.53 -8.92
C ASP A 263 1.57 8.97 -8.72
N VAL A 264 1.76 7.66 -8.90
CA VAL A 264 3.09 7.02 -8.86
C VAL A 264 3.88 7.30 -10.14
N LEU A 265 3.26 7.15 -11.31
CA LEU A 265 3.93 7.31 -12.61
C LEU A 265 4.39 8.75 -12.84
N ASP A 266 3.57 9.72 -12.47
CA ASP A 266 3.87 11.15 -12.66
C ASP A 266 4.83 11.71 -11.59
N SER A 267 5.17 10.92 -10.57
CA SER A 267 5.94 11.41 -9.40
C SER A 267 7.44 11.64 -9.63
N LYS A 268 7.99 11.36 -10.81
CA LYS A 268 9.46 11.39 -11.02
C LYS A 268 10.10 12.74 -10.72
N SER A 269 9.58 13.81 -11.32
CA SER A 269 10.13 15.15 -11.13
C SER A 269 9.86 15.68 -9.73
N SER A 270 8.70 15.38 -9.14
CA SER A 270 8.37 15.79 -7.77
C SER A 270 9.26 15.09 -6.74
N ASP A 271 9.51 13.79 -6.87
CA ASP A 271 10.37 13.05 -5.94
C ASP A 271 11.83 13.53 -6.00
N GLU A 272 12.34 13.76 -7.20
CA GLU A 272 13.72 14.25 -7.40
C GLU A 272 13.90 15.66 -6.83
N THR A 273 12.91 16.54 -6.99
CA THR A 273 12.95 17.91 -6.44
C THR A 273 12.78 17.94 -4.93
N LEU A 274 11.87 17.15 -4.36
CA LEU A 274 11.71 17.02 -2.92
C LEU A 274 12.96 16.43 -2.27
N ALA A 275 13.57 15.40 -2.87
CA ALA A 275 14.82 14.82 -2.36
C ALA A 275 16.00 15.79 -2.45
N LEU A 276 16.06 16.62 -3.50
CA LEU A 276 17.05 17.69 -3.61
C LEU A 276 16.84 18.67 -2.45
N TYR A 277 15.64 19.21 -2.27
CA TYR A 277 15.37 20.19 -1.20
C TYR A 277 15.60 19.60 0.20
N ALA A 278 15.26 18.33 0.42
CA ALA A 278 15.47 17.64 1.69
C ALA A 278 16.95 17.54 2.06
N SER A 279 17.85 17.43 1.07
CA SER A 279 19.30 17.39 1.30
C SER A 279 19.89 18.70 1.86
N TRP A 280 19.19 19.83 1.68
CA TRP A 280 19.60 21.13 2.20
C TRP A 280 19.05 21.43 3.61
N GLU A 281 18.27 20.52 4.19
CA GLU A 281 17.60 20.73 5.48
C GLU A 281 18.53 20.47 6.69
N PRO A 282 18.65 21.40 7.66
CA PRO A 282 19.61 21.30 8.76
C PRO A 282 19.48 20.04 9.62
N ARG A 283 18.24 19.57 9.82
CA ARG A 283 17.94 18.36 10.61
C ARG A 283 18.47 17.07 9.99
N TYR A 284 18.73 17.06 8.68
CA TYR A 284 18.98 15.83 7.92
C TYR A 284 20.22 15.92 7.02
N LEU A 285 21.11 16.89 7.26
CA LEU A 285 22.28 17.23 6.44
C LEU A 285 23.29 16.06 6.22
N LYS A 286 23.17 14.96 6.98
CA LYS A 286 24.04 13.76 6.88
C LYS A 286 23.41 12.56 6.16
N SER A 287 22.17 12.66 5.67
CA SER A 287 21.44 11.47 5.22
C SER A 287 21.45 11.33 3.70
N SER A 288 22.34 10.48 3.17
CA SER A 288 22.27 9.97 1.79
C SER A 288 20.97 9.18 1.50
N SER A 289 20.13 9.00 2.52
CA SER A 289 18.85 8.31 2.52
C SER A 289 17.81 8.91 1.57
N TRP A 290 17.83 10.22 1.32
CA TRP A 290 16.85 10.83 0.40
C TRP A 290 17.01 10.36 -1.05
N GLN A 291 18.22 10.01 -1.47
CA GLN A 291 18.43 9.40 -2.78
C GLN A 291 17.88 7.96 -2.83
N GLN A 292 17.81 7.25 -1.69
CA GLN A 292 17.20 5.93 -1.63
C GLN A 292 15.67 6.02 -1.80
N TYR A 293 15.01 7.07 -1.31
CA TYR A 293 13.59 7.33 -1.61
C TYR A 293 13.35 7.52 -3.12
N VAL A 294 14.23 8.22 -3.84
CA VAL A 294 14.12 8.39 -5.31
C VAL A 294 14.33 7.06 -6.04
N LYS A 295 15.27 6.22 -5.58
CA LYS A 295 15.46 4.87 -6.12
C LYS A 295 14.24 3.99 -5.87
N LEU A 296 13.69 4.01 -4.66
CA LEU A 296 12.46 3.31 -4.31
C LEU A 296 11.30 3.77 -5.20
N GLY A 297 11.14 5.08 -5.39
CA GLY A 297 10.16 5.65 -6.33
C GLY A 297 10.37 5.15 -7.76
N THR A 298 11.61 4.92 -8.18
CA THR A 298 11.91 4.33 -9.49
C THR A 298 11.42 2.89 -9.58
N VAL A 299 11.66 2.06 -8.56
CA VAL A 299 11.17 0.67 -8.54
C VAL A 299 9.64 0.63 -8.43
N LEU A 300 9.03 1.49 -7.63
CA LEU A 300 7.57 1.63 -7.54
C LEU A 300 6.93 2.04 -8.88
N ARG A 301 7.58 2.87 -9.70
CA ARG A 301 7.09 3.16 -11.06
C ARG A 301 7.14 1.93 -11.97
N HIS A 302 8.19 1.11 -11.86
CA HIS A 302 8.26 -0.14 -12.61
C HIS A 302 7.16 -1.10 -12.18
N PHE A 303 6.89 -1.19 -10.87
CA PHE A 303 5.74 -1.92 -10.35
C PHE A 303 4.39 -1.31 -10.81
N GLY A 304 4.30 0.01 -10.92
CA GLY A 304 3.14 0.72 -11.46
C GLY A 304 2.85 0.35 -12.92
N TYR A 305 3.88 0.20 -13.77
CA TYR A 305 3.67 -0.19 -15.18
C TYR A 305 3.00 -1.56 -15.33
N THR A 306 3.25 -2.50 -14.41
CA THR A 306 2.55 -3.80 -14.42
C THR A 306 1.09 -3.68 -14.01
N ILE A 307 0.77 -2.77 -13.10
CA ILE A 307 -0.63 -2.47 -12.75
C ILE A 307 -1.35 -1.78 -13.91
N VAL A 308 -0.67 -0.90 -14.66
CA VAL A 308 -1.23 -0.31 -15.89
C VAL A 308 -1.58 -1.41 -16.90
N ALA A 309 -0.68 -2.37 -17.10
CA ALA A 309 -0.95 -3.52 -17.97
C ALA A 309 -2.10 -4.38 -17.44
N LEU A 310 -2.19 -4.56 -16.11
CA LEU A 310 -3.29 -5.28 -15.46
C LEU A 310 -4.62 -4.54 -15.66
N HIS A 311 -4.65 -3.22 -15.51
CA HIS A 311 -5.84 -2.41 -15.80
C HIS A 311 -6.21 -2.46 -17.29
N GLY A 312 -5.22 -2.45 -18.19
CA GLY A 312 -5.43 -2.64 -19.63
C GLY A 312 -6.11 -3.97 -19.97
N SER A 313 -5.85 -5.03 -19.20
CA SER A 313 -6.51 -6.33 -19.39
C SER A 313 -8.01 -6.33 -19.07
N LEU A 314 -8.52 -5.34 -18.32
CA LEU A 314 -9.95 -5.14 -18.07
C LEU A 314 -10.66 -4.53 -19.27
N GLN A 315 -9.95 -3.72 -20.05
CA GLN A 315 -10.48 -2.96 -21.18
C GLN A 315 -10.40 -3.74 -22.51
N THR A 316 -9.96 -4.99 -22.49
CA THR A 316 -9.82 -5.80 -23.71
C THR A 316 -11.19 -6.15 -24.29
N GLU A 317 -11.36 -5.96 -25.59
CA GLU A 317 -12.60 -6.29 -26.31
C GLU A 317 -12.93 -7.80 -26.26
N ILE A 318 -11.91 -8.66 -26.13
CA ILE A 318 -12.06 -10.10 -25.99
C ILE A 318 -12.17 -10.46 -24.51
N LYS A 319 -13.40 -10.73 -24.04
CA LYS A 319 -13.65 -11.16 -22.67
C LYS A 319 -13.37 -12.64 -22.48
N THR A 320 -12.73 -12.98 -21.36
CA THR A 320 -12.56 -14.36 -20.91
C THR A 320 -13.91 -15.02 -20.60
N PRO A 321 -14.13 -16.28 -21.00
CA PRO A 321 -15.33 -17.03 -20.64
C PRO A 321 -15.56 -17.10 -19.12
N GLN A 322 -16.81 -17.01 -18.69
CA GLN A 322 -17.19 -17.09 -17.27
C GLN A 322 -16.75 -18.40 -16.60
N SER A 323 -16.78 -19.51 -17.34
CA SER A 323 -16.31 -20.82 -16.86
C SER A 323 -14.85 -20.80 -16.42
N VAL A 324 -13.99 -20.07 -17.14
CA VAL A 324 -12.56 -19.93 -16.81
C VAL A 324 -12.37 -18.96 -15.65
N ARG A 325 -13.11 -17.85 -15.64
CA ARG A 325 -13.05 -16.86 -14.55
C ARG A 325 -13.41 -17.46 -13.20
N VAL A 326 -14.44 -18.31 -13.13
CA VAL A 326 -14.86 -18.95 -11.87
C VAL A 326 -13.78 -19.90 -11.34
N VAL A 327 -13.14 -20.69 -12.20
CA VAL A 327 -12.12 -21.68 -11.80
C VAL A 327 -10.90 -21.01 -11.17
N PHE A 328 -10.48 -19.86 -11.68
CA PHE A 328 -9.27 -19.17 -11.21
C PHE A 328 -9.56 -17.96 -10.30
N LYS A 329 -10.82 -17.72 -9.94
CA LYS A 329 -11.22 -16.58 -9.12
C LYS A 329 -10.51 -16.60 -7.76
N ASP A 330 -10.63 -17.71 -7.03
CA ASP A 330 -10.13 -17.78 -5.65
C ASP A 330 -8.60 -17.74 -5.56
N PRO A 331 -7.82 -18.46 -6.40
CA PRO A 331 -6.36 -18.34 -6.40
C PRO A 331 -5.86 -16.93 -6.75
N CYS A 332 -6.48 -16.28 -7.74
CA CYS A 332 -6.11 -14.92 -8.13
C CYS A 332 -6.45 -13.89 -7.04
N ILE A 333 -7.63 -14.01 -6.38
CA ILE A 333 -8.01 -13.14 -5.27
C ILE A 333 -7.13 -13.36 -4.05
N ARG A 334 -6.76 -14.60 -3.73
CA ARG A 334 -5.81 -14.91 -2.65
C ARG A 334 -4.47 -14.25 -2.92
N LEU A 335 -3.91 -14.44 -4.12
CA LEU A 335 -2.63 -13.83 -4.50
C LEU A 335 -2.66 -12.30 -4.43
N ALA A 336 -3.74 -11.70 -4.94
CA ALA A 336 -3.98 -10.26 -4.85
C ALA A 336 -3.94 -9.75 -3.40
N ARG A 337 -4.63 -10.47 -2.51
CA ARG A 337 -4.75 -10.11 -1.11
C ARG A 337 -3.39 -10.13 -0.45
N GLU A 338 -2.60 -11.19 -0.63
CA GLU A 338 -1.25 -11.28 -0.05
C GLU A 338 -0.32 -10.18 -0.57
N VAL A 339 -0.35 -9.89 -1.89
CA VAL A 339 0.43 -8.79 -2.48
C VAL A 339 0.01 -7.43 -1.91
N THR A 340 -1.29 -7.17 -1.81
CA THR A 340 -1.81 -5.87 -1.33
C THR A 340 -1.57 -5.69 0.17
N THR A 341 -1.68 -6.75 0.96
CA THR A 341 -1.29 -6.74 2.39
C THR A 341 0.19 -6.44 2.52
N THR A 342 1.05 -7.11 1.75
CA THR A 342 2.50 -6.86 1.78
C THR A 342 2.84 -5.42 1.39
N LEU A 343 2.19 -4.85 0.37
CA LEU A 343 2.38 -3.44 0.00
C LEU A 343 1.97 -2.48 1.13
N LYS A 344 0.85 -2.74 1.81
CA LYS A 344 0.38 -1.95 2.95
C LYS A 344 1.36 -2.06 4.12
N GLU A 345 1.86 -3.25 4.43
CA GLU A 345 2.88 -3.46 5.46
C GLU A 345 4.20 -2.74 5.15
N LEU A 346 4.66 -2.78 3.90
CA LEU A 346 5.83 -2.01 3.46
C LEU A 346 5.60 -0.50 3.62
N GLY A 347 4.42 -0.02 3.22
CA GLY A 347 3.98 1.35 3.43
C GLY A 347 3.98 1.75 4.90
N ASP A 348 3.45 0.90 5.78
CA ASP A 348 3.41 1.11 7.23
C ASP A 348 4.78 1.01 7.90
N SER A 349 5.67 0.16 7.38
CA SER A 349 7.06 0.09 7.81
C SER A 349 7.77 1.41 7.54
N ILE A 350 7.57 1.99 6.37
CA ILE A 350 8.10 3.31 6.02
C ILE A 350 7.44 4.37 6.90
N ARG A 351 6.09 4.43 6.96
CA ARG A 351 5.32 5.40 7.75
C ARG A 351 5.80 5.51 9.19
N ASN A 352 6.09 4.36 9.80
CA ASN A 352 6.52 4.29 11.19
C ASN A 352 8.05 4.32 11.36
N ARG A 353 8.81 4.43 10.26
CA ARG A 353 10.30 4.43 10.22
C ARG A 353 10.89 3.20 10.93
N ARG A 354 10.31 2.03 10.66
CA ARG A 354 10.67 0.72 11.22
C ARG A 354 11.35 -0.16 10.18
N LYS A 355 12.31 -0.99 10.59
CA LYS A 355 12.91 -2.00 9.71
C LYS A 355 11.87 -3.07 9.35
N TYR A 356 11.81 -3.42 8.07
CA TYR A 356 10.95 -4.48 7.57
C TYR A 356 11.65 -5.84 7.68
N CYS A 357 10.97 -6.86 8.19
CA CYS A 357 11.47 -8.23 8.21
C CYS A 357 10.88 -9.00 7.01
N PRO A 358 11.70 -9.38 6.01
CA PRO A 358 11.18 -9.93 4.76
C PRO A 358 10.65 -11.37 4.89
N GLU A 359 11.09 -12.14 5.90
CA GLU A 359 10.92 -13.60 5.93
C GLU A 359 9.47 -14.09 6.10
N ILE A 360 8.63 -13.37 6.86
CA ILE A 360 7.26 -13.83 7.18
C ILE A 360 6.30 -13.54 6.01
N PRO A 361 6.19 -12.30 5.49
CA PRO A 361 5.24 -12.00 4.43
C PRO A 361 5.65 -12.57 3.07
N SER A 362 6.96 -12.73 2.80
CA SER A 362 7.42 -13.38 1.57
C SER A 362 6.96 -14.83 1.47
N ASN A 363 6.81 -15.54 2.60
CA ASN A 363 6.35 -16.92 2.59
C ASN A 363 4.88 -17.04 2.21
N HIS A 364 4.02 -16.15 2.72
CA HIS A 364 2.59 -16.12 2.39
C HIS A 364 2.34 -15.78 0.90
N VAL A 365 3.08 -14.81 0.35
CA VAL A 365 2.99 -14.46 -1.07
C VAL A 365 3.46 -15.64 -1.95
N ASN A 366 4.56 -16.30 -1.58
CA ASN A 366 5.07 -17.45 -2.32
C ASN A 366 4.13 -18.66 -2.26
N GLU A 367 3.48 -18.90 -1.12
CA GLU A 367 2.46 -19.94 -0.97
C GLU A 367 1.26 -19.67 -1.89
N ALA A 368 0.70 -18.46 -1.85
CA ALA A 368 -0.42 -18.07 -2.71
C ALA A 368 -0.04 -18.11 -4.21
N LEU A 369 1.22 -17.81 -4.55
CA LEU A 369 1.72 -17.94 -5.91
C LEU A 369 1.78 -19.42 -6.34
N GLN A 370 2.22 -20.32 -5.45
CA GLN A 370 2.22 -21.76 -5.75
C GLN A 370 0.80 -22.29 -5.97
N ASP A 371 -0.19 -21.84 -5.20
CA ASP A 371 -1.58 -22.25 -5.41
C ASP A 371 -2.10 -21.84 -6.78
N LEU A 372 -1.79 -20.62 -7.23
CA LEU A 372 -2.16 -20.18 -8.58
C LEU A 372 -1.46 -21.02 -9.64
N ILE A 373 -0.17 -21.31 -9.46
CA ILE A 373 0.61 -22.15 -10.37
C ILE A 373 0.04 -23.57 -10.42
N ASP A 374 -0.35 -24.15 -9.28
CA ASP A 374 -0.91 -25.50 -9.20
C ASP A 374 -2.33 -25.56 -9.76
N ALA A 375 -3.14 -24.51 -9.56
CA ALA A 375 -4.41 -24.35 -10.24
C ALA A 375 -4.22 -24.31 -11.77
N LEU A 376 -3.22 -23.56 -12.27
CA LEU A 376 -2.89 -23.50 -13.70
C LEU A 376 -2.42 -24.86 -14.23
N LYS A 377 -1.62 -25.61 -13.47
CA LYS A 377 -1.19 -26.98 -13.82
C LYS A 377 -2.34 -27.99 -13.83
N SER A 378 -3.35 -27.82 -12.98
CA SER A 378 -4.50 -28.73 -12.89
C SER A 378 -5.40 -28.70 -14.12
N GLN A 379 -5.33 -27.64 -14.93
CA GLN A 379 -6.16 -27.39 -16.12
C GLN A 379 -5.32 -27.28 -17.41
N PRO A 380 -4.50 -28.29 -17.77
CA PRO A 380 -3.56 -28.19 -18.89
C PRO A 380 -4.27 -27.98 -20.23
N ARG A 381 -5.47 -28.56 -20.41
CA ARG A 381 -6.24 -28.50 -21.67
C ARG A 381 -6.70 -27.11 -22.06
N LEU A 382 -6.75 -26.17 -21.11
CA LEU A 382 -7.22 -24.81 -21.32
C LEU A 382 -6.12 -23.88 -21.88
N PHE A 383 -4.85 -24.24 -21.66
CA PHE A 383 -3.66 -23.45 -22.05
C PHE A 383 -2.63 -24.24 -22.88
N LEU A 384 -2.82 -25.55 -23.08
CA LEU A 384 -2.00 -26.39 -23.96
C LEU A 384 -2.82 -26.78 -25.19
N GLY A 385 -2.69 -25.97 -26.24
CA GLY A 385 -3.02 -26.41 -27.60
C GLY A 385 -2.15 -27.60 -28.00
N THR A 386 -2.68 -28.51 -28.81
CA THR A 386 -2.08 -29.80 -29.21
C THR A 386 -0.80 -29.72 -30.07
N ASN A 387 -0.09 -28.59 -30.13
CA ASN A 387 1.16 -28.44 -30.88
C ASN A 387 2.31 -27.90 -30.01
N SER A 388 3.45 -28.60 -30.07
CA SER A 388 4.52 -28.65 -29.08
C SER A 388 5.38 -27.40 -28.85
N ASN A 389 4.95 -26.18 -29.21
CA ASN A 389 5.86 -25.01 -29.23
C ASN A 389 5.44 -23.78 -28.39
N THR A 390 4.38 -23.83 -27.59
CA THR A 390 3.97 -22.70 -26.73
C THR A 390 4.07 -23.02 -25.24
N ASN A 391 5.30 -23.19 -24.76
CA ASN A 391 5.62 -23.38 -23.34
C ASN A 391 5.71 -22.05 -22.56
N ILE A 392 5.02 -20.99 -22.97
CA ILE A 392 5.29 -19.63 -22.46
C ILE A 392 4.85 -19.46 -21.00
N LEU A 393 3.65 -19.94 -20.63
CA LEU A 393 3.11 -19.79 -19.27
C LEU A 393 3.86 -20.68 -18.24
N LEU A 394 4.16 -21.92 -18.63
CA LEU A 394 4.93 -22.85 -17.80
C LEU A 394 6.40 -22.40 -17.69
N ALA A 395 7.00 -21.90 -18.79
CA ALA A 395 8.34 -21.32 -18.76
C ALA A 395 8.39 -20.09 -17.84
N LEU A 396 7.40 -19.17 -17.91
CA LEU A 396 7.33 -18.00 -17.03
C LEU A 396 7.14 -18.39 -15.55
N ALA A 397 6.29 -19.37 -15.24
CA ALA A 397 6.14 -19.90 -13.88
C ALA A 397 7.40 -20.62 -13.37
N THR A 398 8.11 -21.35 -14.24
CA THR A 398 9.41 -21.97 -13.90
C THR A 398 10.57 -20.99 -13.83
N LEU A 399 10.47 -19.82 -14.48
CA LEU A 399 11.46 -18.73 -14.41
C LEU A 399 11.25 -17.88 -13.14
N ALA A 400 9.99 -17.62 -12.77
CA ALA A 400 9.63 -16.93 -11.52
C ALA A 400 10.12 -17.69 -10.28
N THR A 401 10.09 -19.03 -10.31
CA THR A 401 10.60 -19.88 -9.22
C THR A 401 12.13 -20.00 -9.17
N ARG A 402 12.89 -19.44 -10.13
CA ARG A 402 14.34 -19.67 -10.27
C ARG A 402 15.25 -18.48 -10.00
N GLN A 403 14.76 -17.28 -9.69
CA GLN A 403 15.64 -16.10 -9.63
C GLN A 403 16.21 -15.81 -8.22
N LYS A 404 17.42 -16.33 -7.98
CA LYS A 404 18.37 -15.82 -6.97
C LYS A 404 19.54 -15.04 -7.61
N SER A 405 19.43 -14.59 -8.85
CA SER A 405 20.49 -13.78 -9.50
C SER A 405 19.94 -12.95 -10.64
N GLY A 406 19.85 -11.63 -10.43
CA GLY A 406 19.43 -10.66 -11.43
C GLY A 406 20.58 -10.29 -12.38
N LYS A 407 20.40 -10.55 -13.69
CA LYS A 407 20.97 -9.73 -14.78
C LYS A 407 20.50 -10.07 -16.21
N ASP A 408 19.82 -11.19 -16.44
CA ASP A 408 19.68 -11.71 -17.83
C ASP A 408 18.30 -11.52 -18.51
N PHE A 409 17.33 -10.83 -17.90
CA PHE A 409 15.95 -10.75 -18.42
C PHE A 409 15.81 -9.95 -19.74
N VAL A 410 16.62 -8.92 -19.96
CA VAL A 410 16.46 -7.99 -21.11
C VAL A 410 17.05 -8.54 -22.41
N ALA A 411 18.00 -9.48 -22.34
CA ALA A 411 18.71 -9.98 -23.53
C ALA A 411 17.93 -11.06 -24.31
N SER A 412 17.02 -11.79 -23.66
CA SER A 412 16.28 -12.89 -24.31
C SER A 412 15.02 -12.43 -25.07
N LEU A 413 14.46 -11.26 -24.73
CA LEU A 413 13.24 -10.74 -25.37
C LEU A 413 13.47 -10.18 -26.79
N SER A 414 14.70 -9.83 -27.16
CA SER A 414 15.02 -9.25 -28.47
C SER A 414 15.25 -10.29 -29.58
N SER A 415 15.34 -11.58 -29.24
CA SER A 415 15.69 -12.64 -30.21
C SER A 415 14.51 -13.34 -30.88
N VAL A 416 13.27 -13.07 -30.45
CA VAL A 416 12.07 -13.82 -30.90
C VAL A 416 11.25 -13.07 -31.95
N ASN A 417 11.50 -11.78 -32.18
CA ASN A 417 10.79 -10.97 -33.17
C ASN A 417 11.64 -10.75 -34.41
N ASN A 418 11.79 -11.76 -35.26
CA ASN A 418 12.11 -11.62 -36.68
C ASN A 418 11.92 -12.98 -37.36
N ASP A 419 10.76 -13.23 -37.97
CA ASP A 419 10.61 -14.08 -39.16
C ASP A 419 9.24 -13.79 -39.84
N ASP A 420 9.30 -13.53 -41.15
CA ASP A 420 8.27 -12.91 -42.01
C ASP A 420 6.99 -13.74 -42.28
N PRO A 421 5.84 -13.08 -42.58
CA PRO A 421 4.57 -13.76 -42.88
C PRO A 421 4.32 -13.86 -44.40
N ALA A 422 4.87 -14.88 -45.07
CA ALA A 422 4.50 -15.15 -46.46
C ALA A 422 4.70 -16.61 -46.88
N ARG A 423 3.67 -17.46 -46.69
CA ARG A 423 3.34 -18.59 -47.58
C ARG A 423 2.10 -19.36 -47.09
N LEU A 424 0.93 -19.05 -47.66
CA LEU A 424 -0.27 -19.87 -47.57
C LEU A 424 -0.71 -20.19 -49.01
N GLY A 425 -0.16 -21.28 -49.55
CA GLY A 425 -0.62 -21.87 -50.81
C GLY A 425 -1.66 -22.93 -50.51
N LEU A 426 -2.88 -22.76 -51.04
CA LEU A 426 -3.91 -23.80 -51.07
C LEU A 426 -3.45 -24.97 -51.96
N SER A 427 -3.50 -26.18 -51.42
CA SER A 427 -3.65 -27.40 -52.22
C SER A 427 -4.85 -28.20 -51.71
N HIS A 428 -5.84 -28.32 -52.59
CA HIS A 428 -6.98 -29.22 -52.47
C HIS A 428 -6.50 -30.67 -52.35
N ASP A 429 -6.96 -31.37 -51.31
CA ASP A 429 -7.26 -32.79 -51.45
C ASP A 429 -8.51 -33.16 -50.63
N LYS A 430 -9.57 -33.47 -51.38
CA LYS A 430 -10.82 -34.04 -50.87
C LYS A 430 -10.57 -35.51 -50.58
N LYS A 431 -10.62 -35.92 -49.31
CA LYS A 431 -11.11 -37.25 -48.89
C LYS A 431 -11.45 -37.27 -47.39
N SER A 432 -12.75 -37.44 -47.13
CA SER A 432 -13.43 -37.79 -45.87
C SER A 432 -13.01 -37.05 -44.59
N LEU A 433 -13.75 -35.98 -44.26
CA LEU A 433 -13.59 -35.19 -43.04
C LEU A 433 -14.95 -35.02 -42.34
N ARG A 434 -15.15 -35.72 -41.21
CA ARG A 434 -16.03 -35.42 -40.06
C ARG A 434 -16.05 -36.66 -39.16
N PRO A 435 -15.42 -36.65 -37.96
CA PRO A 435 -15.82 -35.78 -36.83
C PRO A 435 -14.64 -35.14 -36.06
N THR A 436 -13.44 -35.09 -36.65
CA THR A 436 -12.21 -34.65 -35.95
C THR A 436 -11.96 -33.14 -36.03
N LEU A 437 -12.43 -32.48 -37.10
CA LEU A 437 -12.16 -31.06 -37.36
C LEU A 437 -13.04 -30.12 -36.50
N SER A 438 -14.24 -30.56 -36.10
CA SER A 438 -15.03 -29.85 -35.08
C SER A 438 -14.37 -29.92 -33.71
N LYS A 439 -13.72 -31.03 -33.37
CA LYS A 439 -13.02 -31.19 -32.10
C LYS A 439 -11.77 -30.32 -32.01
N ILE A 440 -10.99 -30.25 -33.09
CA ILE A 440 -9.78 -29.41 -33.19
C ILE A 440 -10.15 -27.92 -33.23
N GLY A 441 -11.20 -27.55 -33.97
CA GLY A 441 -11.72 -26.18 -34.04
C GLY A 441 -12.32 -25.68 -32.72
N MET A 442 -13.03 -26.54 -31.99
CA MET A 442 -13.55 -26.23 -30.65
C MET A 442 -12.43 -26.05 -29.62
N THR A 443 -11.41 -26.93 -29.63
CA THR A 443 -10.25 -26.76 -28.73
C THR A 443 -9.38 -25.54 -29.06
N SER A 444 -9.29 -25.15 -30.35
CA SER A 444 -8.57 -23.93 -30.73
C SER A 444 -9.33 -22.65 -30.35
N LEU A 445 -10.66 -22.70 -30.34
CA LEU A 445 -11.51 -21.58 -29.92
C LEU A 445 -11.43 -21.40 -28.39
N GLU A 446 -11.54 -22.49 -27.63
CA GLU A 446 -11.36 -22.50 -26.17
C GLU A 446 -9.98 -21.97 -25.74
N PHE A 447 -8.92 -22.27 -26.50
CA PHE A 447 -7.57 -21.75 -26.26
C PHE A 447 -7.45 -20.24 -26.55
N LEU A 448 -8.01 -19.77 -27.67
CA LEU A 448 -8.00 -18.34 -28.03
C LEU A 448 -8.83 -17.51 -27.06
N GLU A 449 -9.92 -18.05 -26.54
CA GLU A 449 -10.77 -17.44 -25.51
C GLU A 449 -10.11 -17.43 -24.11
N ALA A 450 -9.17 -18.35 -23.85
CA ALA A 450 -8.38 -18.39 -22.62
C ALA A 450 -7.15 -17.46 -22.62
N LEU A 451 -6.73 -16.96 -23.79
CA LEU A 451 -5.55 -16.10 -23.95
C LEU A 451 -5.59 -14.80 -23.11
N PRO A 452 -6.73 -14.06 -23.02
CA PRO A 452 -6.81 -12.85 -22.19
C PRO A 452 -6.62 -13.16 -20.70
N PHE A 453 -7.07 -14.34 -20.24
CA PHE A 453 -6.84 -14.79 -18.88
C PHE A 453 -5.39 -15.21 -18.65
N ALA A 454 -4.77 -15.90 -19.60
CA ALA A 454 -3.35 -16.24 -19.52
C ALA A 454 -2.48 -14.98 -19.40
N ALA A 455 -2.80 -13.92 -20.15
CA ALA A 455 -2.14 -12.63 -20.03
C ALA A 455 -2.38 -11.99 -18.65
N PHE A 456 -3.62 -12.00 -18.15
CA PHE A 456 -3.96 -11.51 -16.81
C PHE A 456 -3.20 -12.26 -15.70
N ALA A 457 -3.22 -13.58 -15.72
CA ALA A 457 -2.50 -14.42 -14.75
C ALA A 457 -0.98 -14.20 -14.83
N SER A 458 -0.42 -14.07 -16.04
CA SER A 458 0.99 -13.72 -16.23
C SER A 458 1.35 -12.37 -15.61
N LEU A 459 0.45 -11.38 -15.66
CA LEU A 459 0.67 -10.08 -15.04
C LEU A 459 0.63 -10.17 -13.51
N LEU A 460 -0.21 -11.03 -12.93
CA LEU A 460 -0.21 -11.29 -11.48
C LEU A 460 1.10 -11.94 -11.01
N VAL A 461 1.62 -12.90 -11.78
CA VAL A 461 2.93 -13.53 -11.50
C VAL A 461 4.06 -12.49 -11.60
N GLU A 462 4.03 -11.64 -12.63
CA GLU A 462 5.00 -10.54 -12.79
C GLU A 462 4.91 -9.52 -11.65
N ILE A 463 3.70 -9.24 -11.14
CA ILE A 463 3.50 -8.37 -9.96
C ILE A 463 4.22 -8.95 -8.73
N VAL A 464 4.14 -10.26 -8.50
CA VAL A 464 4.87 -10.91 -7.40
C VAL A 464 6.39 -10.77 -7.57
N ALA A 465 6.90 -11.05 -8.78
CA ALA A 465 8.34 -10.92 -9.06
C ALA A 465 8.84 -9.47 -8.86
N ARG A 466 8.02 -8.47 -9.19
CA ARG A 466 8.37 -7.05 -8.96
C ARG A 466 8.20 -6.63 -7.51
N LEU A 467 7.32 -7.27 -6.74
CA LEU A 467 7.16 -7.02 -5.32
C LEU A 467 8.45 -7.36 -4.56
N ASP A 468 9.14 -8.44 -4.92
CA ASP A 468 10.43 -8.80 -4.32
C ASP A 468 11.49 -7.70 -4.48
N LEU A 469 11.55 -7.08 -5.68
CA LEU A 469 12.43 -5.94 -5.93
C LEU A 469 12.05 -4.72 -5.08
N VAL A 470 10.75 -4.50 -4.85
CA VAL A 470 10.27 -3.43 -3.96
C VAL A 470 10.68 -3.72 -2.52
N ILE A 471 10.48 -4.95 -2.03
CA ILE A 471 10.87 -5.39 -0.69
C ILE A 471 12.37 -5.15 -0.46
N GLU A 472 13.22 -5.58 -1.39
CA GLU A 472 14.68 -5.38 -1.30
C GLU A 472 15.04 -3.89 -1.17
N GLN A 473 14.43 -3.02 -1.97
CA GLN A 473 14.68 -1.58 -1.89
C GLN A 473 14.16 -0.95 -0.58
N VAL A 474 13.04 -1.43 -0.03
CA VAL A 474 12.52 -0.94 1.25
C VAL A 474 13.44 -1.36 2.41
N VAL A 475 13.97 -2.59 2.38
CA VAL A 475 14.94 -3.07 3.37
C VAL A 475 16.23 -2.24 3.31
N GLU A 476 16.77 -2.01 2.10
CA GLU A 476 17.95 -1.18 1.91
C GLU A 476 17.71 0.28 2.32
N LEU A 477 16.53 0.84 2.02
CA LEU A 477 16.13 2.15 2.51
C LEU A 477 16.13 2.20 4.04
N GLY A 478 15.54 1.22 4.71
CA GLY A 478 15.50 1.15 6.17
C GLY A 478 16.89 1.01 6.79
N ARG A 479 17.81 0.30 6.13
CA ARG A 479 19.21 0.17 6.54
C ARG A 479 19.95 1.50 6.45
N VAL A 480 19.85 2.20 5.33
CA VAL A 480 20.55 3.48 5.08
C VAL A 480 19.97 4.60 5.93
N ALA A 481 18.64 4.63 6.09
CA ALA A 481 17.92 5.61 6.89
C ALA A 481 17.95 5.33 8.40
N GLN A 482 18.63 4.26 8.84
CA GLN A 482 18.72 3.83 10.24
C GLN A 482 17.34 3.74 10.91
N PHE A 483 16.39 3.10 10.24
CA PHE A 483 15.08 2.83 10.82
C PHE A 483 15.22 2.04 12.12
N LYS A 484 14.33 2.33 13.08
CA LYS A 484 14.34 1.64 14.37
C LYS A 484 14.13 0.14 14.14
N GLU A 485 14.96 -0.67 14.80
CA GLU A 485 14.69 -2.09 14.94
C GLU A 485 13.45 -2.29 15.81
N TYR A 486 12.83 -3.47 15.66
CA TYR A 486 11.71 -3.87 16.49
C TYR A 486 12.19 -3.95 17.94
N SER A 487 11.94 -2.91 18.74
CA SER A 487 12.08 -3.00 20.19
C SER A 487 10.80 -3.63 20.73
N HIS A 488 10.92 -4.71 21.49
CA HIS A 488 9.80 -5.27 22.25
C HIS A 488 9.17 -4.24 23.22
N ASP A 489 9.84 -3.11 23.50
CA ASP A 489 9.34 -2.06 24.39
C ASP A 489 8.61 -0.89 23.68
N ASP A 490 8.73 -0.74 22.34
CA ASP A 490 8.07 0.36 21.59
C ASP A 490 6.74 -0.08 20.93
N VAL A 491 6.26 -1.30 21.22
CA VAL A 491 4.88 -1.67 20.92
C VAL A 491 3.99 -1.04 21.99
N VAL A 492 3.66 0.24 21.82
CA VAL A 492 2.35 0.70 22.30
C VAL A 492 1.33 0.03 21.39
N ILE A 493 1.04 -1.23 21.70
CA ILE A 493 -0.29 -1.77 21.46
C ILE A 493 -1.17 -0.78 22.19
N ASN A 494 -2.13 -0.19 21.49
CA ASN A 494 -3.23 0.48 22.16
C ASN A 494 -3.98 -0.63 22.93
N ILE A 495 -3.48 -0.99 24.12
CA ILE A 495 -4.15 -1.91 25.05
C ILE A 495 -5.24 -1.11 25.76
N ASP A 496 -6.10 -0.43 24.99
CA ASP A 496 -7.39 0.01 25.47
C ASP A 496 -8.53 -0.77 24.79
N ASP A 497 -8.22 -1.67 23.85
CA ASP A 497 -9.19 -2.61 23.26
C ASP A 497 -8.62 -4.05 23.11
N LYS A 498 -7.75 -4.51 24.02
CA LYS A 498 -7.76 -5.96 24.30
C LYS A 498 -8.94 -6.18 25.23
N PRO A 499 -9.95 -7.02 24.89
CA PRO A 499 -10.93 -7.42 25.88
C PRO A 499 -10.14 -8.03 27.04
N GLN A 500 -10.17 -7.39 28.22
CA GLN A 500 -9.74 -8.06 29.44
C GLN A 500 -10.59 -9.32 29.53
N PHE A 501 -9.99 -10.48 29.22
CA PHE A 501 -10.69 -11.74 29.36
C PHE A 501 -10.91 -11.97 30.84
N THR A 502 -12.10 -11.66 31.32
CA THR A 502 -12.53 -12.00 32.67
C THR A 502 -12.60 -13.52 32.76
N TYR A 503 -11.78 -14.10 33.63
CA TYR A 503 -11.88 -15.49 34.00
C TYR A 503 -12.89 -15.63 35.14
N HIS A 504 -13.62 -16.74 35.16
CA HIS A 504 -14.51 -17.06 36.27
C HIS A 504 -13.69 -17.70 37.40
N ASP A 505 -13.80 -17.15 38.60
CA ASP A 505 -13.18 -17.71 39.81
C ASP A 505 -13.94 -18.97 40.24
N LEU A 506 -13.50 -20.12 39.72
CA LEU A 506 -14.04 -21.44 40.02
C LEU A 506 -12.89 -22.39 40.36
N ASP A 507 -13.09 -23.19 41.40
CA ASP A 507 -12.21 -24.32 41.69
C ASP A 507 -12.28 -25.37 40.58
N LEU A 508 -11.18 -26.10 40.37
CA LEU A 508 -11.10 -27.11 39.33
C LEU A 508 -12.05 -28.27 39.66
N PRO A 509 -13.04 -28.58 38.79
CA PRO A 509 -13.97 -29.66 39.05
C PRO A 509 -13.37 -31.04 38.75
N PHE A 510 -12.08 -31.13 38.41
CA PHE A 510 -11.40 -32.38 38.09
C PHE A 510 -10.03 -32.43 38.76
N PRO A 511 -9.53 -33.63 39.10
CA PRO A 511 -8.23 -33.76 39.74
C PRO A 511 -7.10 -33.39 38.77
N PRO A 512 -6.07 -32.61 39.19
CA PRO A 512 -4.93 -32.25 38.34
C PRO A 512 -4.18 -33.46 37.77
N SER A 513 -4.30 -34.63 38.42
CA SER A 513 -3.73 -35.89 37.94
C SER A 513 -4.23 -36.30 36.55
N LEU A 514 -5.44 -35.87 36.15
CA LEU A 514 -6.01 -36.11 34.82
C LEU A 514 -5.12 -35.56 33.70
N LEU A 515 -4.40 -34.46 33.98
CA LEU A 515 -3.59 -33.73 33.00
C LEU A 515 -2.09 -34.08 33.07
N THR A 516 -1.71 -35.11 33.83
CA THR A 516 -0.30 -35.48 34.03
C THR A 516 0.41 -35.88 32.73
N LYS A 517 -0.35 -36.32 31.72
CA LYS A 517 0.14 -36.72 30.40
C LYS A 517 -0.10 -35.66 29.31
N THR A 518 -0.51 -34.45 29.66
CA THR A 518 -0.86 -33.39 28.69
C THR A 518 0.04 -32.16 28.83
N PHE A 519 -0.05 -31.24 27.86
CA PHE A 519 0.68 -29.95 27.87
C PHE A 519 0.31 -29.03 29.04
N LEU A 520 -0.82 -29.30 29.72
CA LEU A 520 -1.31 -28.56 30.88
C LEU A 520 -0.75 -29.07 32.22
N LYS A 521 0.14 -30.07 32.21
CA LYS A 521 0.75 -30.63 33.43
C LYS A 521 1.41 -29.55 34.29
N GLY A 522 0.95 -29.43 35.54
CA GLY A 522 1.53 -28.53 36.54
C GLY A 522 1.28 -27.04 36.29
N ARG A 523 0.40 -26.69 35.35
CA ARG A 523 0.04 -25.29 35.05
C ARG A 523 -1.22 -24.87 35.80
N GLU A 524 -1.30 -23.57 36.11
CA GLU A 524 -2.52 -22.97 36.63
C GLU A 524 -3.59 -22.92 35.52
N LEU A 525 -4.80 -23.33 35.85
CA LEU A 525 -5.96 -23.35 34.95
C LEU A 525 -7.05 -22.46 35.53
N LYS A 526 -7.67 -21.66 34.66
CA LYS A 526 -8.80 -20.80 35.01
C LYS A 526 -9.97 -21.06 34.07
N CYS A 527 -11.19 -20.88 34.58
CA CYS A 527 -12.39 -21.03 33.78
C CYS A 527 -12.54 -19.82 32.85
N CYS A 528 -12.54 -20.07 31.56
CA CYS A 528 -12.54 -19.04 30.53
C CYS A 528 -13.90 -18.85 29.86
N TYR A 529 -14.81 -19.81 30.03
CA TYR A 529 -16.19 -19.80 29.55
C TYR A 529 -17.08 -20.60 30.51
N LYS A 530 -18.24 -20.04 30.85
CA LYS A 530 -19.30 -20.68 31.63
C LYS A 530 -20.65 -20.44 30.95
N ALA A 531 -21.27 -21.49 30.43
CA ALA A 531 -22.48 -21.37 29.62
C ALA A 531 -23.65 -20.68 30.34
N SER A 532 -23.82 -20.88 31.66
CA SER A 532 -24.88 -20.21 32.43
C SER A 532 -24.70 -18.69 32.55
N VAL A 533 -23.48 -18.19 32.43
CA VAL A 533 -23.14 -16.76 32.61
C VAL A 533 -22.90 -16.09 31.26
N ASP A 534 -22.09 -16.72 30.41
CA ASP A 534 -21.71 -16.18 29.12
C ASP A 534 -22.81 -16.41 28.09
N GLY A 535 -23.45 -17.58 28.09
CA GLY A 535 -24.60 -17.92 27.23
C GLY A 535 -24.38 -19.24 26.46
N PHE A 536 -25.46 -19.94 26.11
CA PHE A 536 -25.43 -21.30 25.53
C PHE A 536 -25.26 -21.37 23.99
N SER A 537 -25.00 -20.24 23.33
CA SER A 537 -24.79 -20.21 21.88
C SER A 537 -23.36 -20.62 21.53
N ALA A 538 -23.16 -21.39 20.45
CA ALA A 538 -21.82 -21.71 19.94
C ALA A 538 -20.98 -20.46 19.64
N THR A 539 -21.59 -19.38 19.16
CA THR A 539 -20.89 -18.10 18.94
C THR A 539 -20.32 -17.54 20.24
N GLU A 540 -21.06 -17.64 21.34
CA GLU A 540 -20.61 -17.12 22.63
C GLU A 540 -19.53 -17.99 23.28
N PHE A 541 -19.62 -19.30 23.04
CA PHE A 541 -18.54 -20.22 23.35
C PHE A 541 -17.23 -19.82 22.65
N HIS A 542 -17.27 -19.55 21.33
CA HIS A 542 -16.10 -19.16 20.55
C HIS A 542 -15.55 -17.78 20.95
N ASN A 543 -16.43 -16.79 21.17
CA ASN A 543 -16.05 -15.47 21.71
C ASN A 543 -15.20 -15.56 22.99
N ARG A 544 -15.44 -16.61 23.79
CA ARG A 544 -14.78 -16.82 25.09
C ARG A 544 -13.69 -17.87 25.08
N SER A 545 -13.64 -18.77 24.10
CA SER A 545 -12.73 -19.93 24.12
C SER A 545 -11.66 -19.89 23.04
N ASP A 546 -11.85 -19.09 22.00
CA ASP A 546 -10.91 -19.00 20.88
C ASP A 546 -9.58 -18.38 21.30
N PHE A 547 -8.49 -18.88 20.69
CA PHE A 547 -7.12 -18.43 20.94
C PHE A 547 -6.64 -18.59 22.40
N LYS A 548 -7.27 -19.45 23.20
CA LYS A 548 -6.84 -19.74 24.58
C LYS A 548 -5.90 -20.95 24.72
N GLY A 549 -5.57 -21.59 23.60
CA GLY A 549 -4.71 -22.77 23.54
C GLY A 549 -5.38 -24.05 24.07
N PRO A 550 -4.60 -25.06 24.51
CA PRO A 550 -5.13 -26.32 25.01
C PRO A 550 -6.10 -26.10 26.18
N CYS A 551 -7.24 -26.78 26.15
CA CYS A 551 -8.30 -26.57 27.13
C CYS A 551 -9.02 -27.87 27.54
N VAL A 552 -9.62 -27.83 28.72
CA VAL A 552 -10.45 -28.90 29.28
C VAL A 552 -11.90 -28.43 29.27
N ILE A 553 -12.79 -29.23 28.69
CA ILE A 553 -14.23 -28.99 28.68
C ILE A 553 -14.90 -29.89 29.70
N ILE A 554 -15.80 -29.34 30.48
CA ILE A 554 -16.61 -30.06 31.48
C ILE A 554 -18.08 -29.76 31.21
N GLY A 555 -18.89 -30.81 31.12
CA GLY A 555 -20.33 -30.72 30.93
C GLY A 555 -21.09 -31.37 32.09
N TYR A 556 -22.21 -30.76 32.47
CA TYR A 556 -23.17 -31.31 33.41
C TYR A 556 -24.50 -31.51 32.70
N THR A 557 -25.08 -32.71 32.78
CA THR A 557 -26.42 -32.97 32.26
C THR A 557 -27.49 -32.67 33.31
N THR A 558 -28.75 -32.56 32.87
CA THR A 558 -29.91 -32.40 33.77
C THR A 558 -30.11 -33.57 34.73
N GLU A 559 -29.51 -34.73 34.42
CA GLU A 559 -29.55 -35.93 35.25
C GLU A 559 -28.37 -36.00 36.24
N ALA A 560 -27.70 -34.86 36.48
CA ALA A 560 -26.50 -34.74 37.31
C ALA A 560 -25.30 -35.59 36.82
N PHE A 561 -25.33 -36.08 35.57
CA PHE A 561 -24.20 -36.80 34.99
C PHE A 561 -23.10 -35.82 34.57
N LYS A 562 -21.87 -36.14 34.98
CA LYS A 562 -20.69 -35.30 34.76
C LYS A 562 -19.76 -35.95 33.75
N PHE A 563 -19.43 -35.19 32.71
CA PHE A 563 -18.53 -35.63 31.65
C PHE A 563 -17.56 -34.52 31.26
N GLY A 564 -16.55 -34.88 30.47
CA GLY A 564 -15.61 -33.91 29.95
C GLY A 564 -14.76 -34.43 28.81
N ALA A 565 -13.97 -33.51 28.28
CA ALA A 565 -13.09 -33.77 27.16
C ALA A 565 -11.86 -32.87 27.23
N PHE A 566 -10.73 -33.34 26.70
CA PHE A 566 -9.50 -32.57 26.60
C PHE A 566 -9.19 -32.27 25.14
N ASN A 567 -9.10 -30.98 24.81
CA ASN A 567 -8.68 -30.50 23.49
C ASN A 567 -7.22 -29.99 23.58
N PRO A 568 -6.24 -30.70 22.97
CA PRO A 568 -4.84 -30.26 22.93
C PRO A 568 -4.56 -29.07 22.01
N GLU A 569 -5.38 -28.81 20.98
CA GLU A 569 -5.13 -27.75 19.99
C GLU A 569 -5.74 -26.40 20.38
N GLY A 570 -6.84 -26.44 21.15
CA GLY A 570 -7.68 -25.27 21.42
C GLY A 570 -8.70 -25.02 20.32
N TYR A 571 -9.34 -23.85 20.35
CA TYR A 571 -10.34 -23.41 19.37
C TYR A 571 -9.88 -22.13 18.68
N ARG A 572 -10.23 -21.99 17.40
CA ARG A 572 -9.89 -20.85 16.54
C ARG A 572 -11.00 -20.51 15.53
N SER A 573 -12.13 -21.23 15.56
CA SER A 573 -13.24 -21.06 14.61
C SER A 573 -12.80 -21.24 13.15
N THR A 574 -11.94 -22.22 12.86
CA THR A 574 -11.37 -22.41 11.50
C THR A 574 -12.31 -23.10 10.50
N ASP A 575 -13.45 -23.63 10.97
CA ASP A 575 -14.34 -24.50 10.18
C ASP A 575 -13.61 -25.73 9.58
N ASP A 576 -12.64 -26.27 10.33
CA ASP A 576 -11.79 -27.40 9.92
C ASP A 576 -11.69 -28.46 11.03
N TYR A 577 -11.02 -29.57 10.73
CA TYR A 577 -10.74 -30.65 11.67
C TYR A 577 -9.25 -30.80 11.96
N TYR A 578 -8.92 -31.26 13.16
CA TYR A 578 -7.54 -31.51 13.58
C TYR A 578 -7.31 -33.00 13.83
N ASP A 579 -6.19 -33.50 13.31
CA ASP A 579 -5.70 -34.85 13.61
C ASP A 579 -4.81 -34.84 14.85
N THR A 580 -5.23 -35.54 15.89
CA THR A 580 -4.46 -35.67 17.13
C THR A 580 -4.81 -36.95 17.89
N PHE A 581 -3.79 -37.58 18.47
CA PHE A 581 -3.95 -38.72 19.36
C PHE A 581 -4.02 -38.32 20.84
N ASP A 582 -3.71 -37.05 21.16
CA ASP A 582 -3.65 -36.54 22.53
C ASP A 582 -5.02 -36.09 23.05
N ALA A 583 -6.01 -35.96 22.17
CA ALA A 583 -7.39 -35.71 22.57
C ALA A 583 -8.02 -36.97 23.21
N PHE A 584 -8.77 -36.76 24.28
CA PHE A 584 -9.49 -37.84 24.97
C PHE A 584 -10.78 -37.34 25.61
N LEU A 585 -11.74 -38.25 25.77
CA LEU A 585 -12.98 -38.02 26.52
C LEU A 585 -12.85 -38.63 27.91
N PHE A 586 -13.64 -38.17 28.86
CA PHE A 586 -13.73 -38.76 30.19
C PHE A 586 -15.09 -38.53 30.84
N TYR A 587 -15.43 -39.36 31.81
CA TYR A 587 -16.66 -39.24 32.60
C TYR A 587 -16.47 -39.78 34.01
N TRP A 588 -17.41 -39.46 34.90
CA TRP A 588 -17.50 -40.03 36.24
C TRP A 588 -18.65 -41.01 36.32
N ASP A 589 -18.38 -42.16 36.93
CA ASP A 589 -19.41 -43.13 37.29
C ASP A 589 -19.88 -42.85 38.73
N GLU A 590 -21.12 -43.22 39.07
CA GLU A 590 -21.71 -42.91 40.38
C GLU A 590 -20.90 -43.49 41.56
N ASP A 591 -20.16 -44.58 41.30
CA ASP A 591 -19.39 -45.33 42.29
C ASP A 591 -17.87 -45.02 42.28
N VAL A 592 -17.38 -44.12 41.42
CA VAL A 592 -15.93 -43.93 41.19
C VAL A 592 -15.51 -42.45 41.29
N GLU A 593 -14.71 -42.11 42.30
CA GLU A 593 -14.16 -40.75 42.50
C GLU A 593 -13.20 -40.32 41.36
N LYS A 594 -12.57 -41.27 40.66
CA LYS A 594 -11.62 -41.00 39.58
C LYS A 594 -12.30 -41.04 38.20
N PRO A 595 -12.01 -40.07 37.32
CA PRO A 595 -12.58 -40.07 35.98
C PRO A 595 -12.06 -41.26 35.14
N ILE A 596 -12.96 -41.89 34.40
CA ILE A 596 -12.64 -42.95 33.44
C ILE A 596 -12.28 -42.27 32.11
N MET A 597 -11.08 -42.54 31.59
CA MET A 597 -10.58 -41.95 30.34
C MET A 597 -10.89 -42.83 29.13
N LEU A 598 -11.35 -42.21 28.06
CA LEU A 598 -11.66 -42.82 26.78
C LEU A 598 -10.75 -42.20 25.71
N PRO A 599 -9.60 -42.85 25.39
CA PRO A 599 -8.66 -42.33 24.42
C PRO A 599 -9.23 -42.40 22.98
N LYS A 600 -8.59 -41.67 22.06
CA LYS A 600 -8.79 -41.83 20.62
C LYS A 600 -8.34 -43.23 20.18
N VAL A 601 -9.20 -44.02 19.51
CA VAL A 601 -8.88 -45.43 19.14
C VAL A 601 -9.21 -45.83 17.70
N GLY A 602 -9.77 -44.95 16.86
CA GLY A 602 -10.07 -45.26 15.45
C GLY A 602 -10.71 -44.11 14.66
N GLY A 603 -11.08 -44.31 13.39
CA GLY A 603 -11.73 -43.32 12.51
C GLY A 603 -10.79 -42.65 11.48
N SER A 604 -11.34 -41.84 10.56
CA SER A 604 -10.53 -40.88 9.77
C SER A 604 -9.75 -39.97 10.73
N GLY A 605 -8.62 -39.40 10.31
CA GLY A 605 -7.75 -38.53 11.14
C GLY A 605 -8.40 -37.23 11.65
N ALA A 606 -9.72 -37.16 11.78
CA ALA A 606 -10.42 -36.03 12.36
C ALA A 606 -10.74 -36.35 13.83
N ALA A 607 -9.83 -35.98 14.74
CA ALA A 607 -10.01 -36.17 16.17
C ALA A 607 -10.84 -35.04 16.81
N LEU A 608 -10.73 -33.83 16.27
CA LEU A 608 -11.43 -32.63 16.72
C LEU A 608 -12.03 -31.92 15.52
N PHE A 609 -13.17 -31.27 15.71
CA PHE A 609 -13.79 -30.39 14.71
C PHE A 609 -13.99 -29.01 15.34
N ASP A 610 -13.44 -27.98 14.69
CA ASP A 610 -13.47 -26.58 15.15
C ASP A 610 -14.36 -25.76 14.22
N TYR A 611 -15.67 -25.99 14.32
CA TYR A 611 -16.67 -25.30 13.52
C TYR A 611 -17.11 -24.01 14.20
N ALA A 612 -16.97 -22.86 13.54
CA ALA A 612 -17.34 -21.55 14.06
C ALA A 612 -18.82 -21.43 14.48
N ARG A 613 -19.67 -22.29 13.90
CA ARG A 613 -21.12 -22.35 14.17
C ARG A 613 -21.53 -23.50 15.10
N GLY A 614 -20.58 -24.33 15.55
CA GLY A 614 -20.81 -25.46 16.46
C GLY A 614 -20.08 -25.25 17.79
N GLY A 615 -20.55 -25.88 18.86
CA GLY A 615 -19.78 -25.95 20.10
C GLY A 615 -18.65 -26.99 20.02
N PRO A 616 -18.10 -27.42 21.16
CA PRO A 616 -17.07 -28.47 21.25
C PRO A 616 -17.45 -29.77 20.51
N GLN A 617 -16.60 -30.20 19.57
CA GLN A 617 -16.80 -31.44 18.80
C GLN A 617 -15.55 -32.33 18.77
N PHE A 618 -15.71 -33.54 19.27
CA PHE A 618 -14.68 -34.56 19.39
C PHE A 618 -15.04 -35.75 18.49
N GLY A 619 -14.33 -35.87 17.37
CA GLY A 619 -14.58 -36.87 16.34
C GLY A 619 -15.89 -36.62 15.59
N ALA A 620 -16.14 -37.41 14.54
CA ALA A 620 -17.30 -37.20 13.68
C ALA A 620 -18.63 -37.40 14.43
N ASP A 621 -18.62 -38.29 15.43
CA ASP A 621 -19.77 -38.66 16.24
C ASP A 621 -19.42 -38.98 17.70
N GLY A 622 -18.16 -38.78 18.13
CA GLY A 622 -17.68 -39.15 19.46
C GLY A 622 -18.38 -38.40 20.59
N LEU A 623 -18.20 -37.08 20.64
CA LEU A 623 -18.94 -36.17 21.51
C LEU A 623 -19.16 -34.85 20.79
N LEU A 624 -20.41 -34.46 20.61
CA LEU A 624 -20.81 -33.22 19.95
C LEU A 624 -21.68 -32.41 20.92
N ILE A 625 -21.21 -31.24 21.35
CA ILE A 625 -21.97 -30.31 22.21
C ILE A 625 -22.39 -29.12 21.35
N GLY A 626 -23.71 -28.92 21.19
CA GLY A 626 -24.26 -27.88 20.32
C GLY A 626 -23.76 -27.96 18.89
N PRO A 627 -23.99 -29.06 18.15
CA PRO A 627 -23.61 -29.14 16.74
C PRO A 627 -24.36 -28.10 15.90
N PRO A 628 -23.78 -27.62 14.79
CA PRO A 628 -24.44 -26.65 13.91
C PRO A 628 -25.72 -27.25 13.34
N LEU A 629 -26.75 -26.42 13.20
CA LEU A 629 -28.08 -26.85 12.70
C LEU A 629 -28.08 -27.08 11.18
N ALA A 630 -27.08 -26.56 10.47
CA ALA A 630 -26.82 -26.82 9.07
C ALA A 630 -25.45 -27.51 8.91
N PRO A 631 -25.32 -28.50 7.99
CA PRO A 631 -24.04 -29.16 7.75
C PRO A 631 -23.01 -28.17 7.24
N VAL A 632 -21.87 -28.09 7.92
CA VAL A 632 -20.71 -27.29 7.50
C VAL A 632 -19.98 -28.10 6.43
N MET A 633 -20.31 -27.84 5.16
CA MET A 633 -19.59 -28.40 4.01
C MET A 633 -18.40 -27.48 3.75
N GLY A 634 -17.18 -27.98 4.01
CA GLY A 634 -15.94 -27.21 3.92
C GLY A 634 -15.92 -26.24 2.75
N GLY A 635 -15.74 -24.94 3.06
CA GLY A 635 -15.46 -23.88 2.09
C GLY A 635 -16.61 -22.95 1.69
N PHE A 636 -17.87 -23.17 2.08
CA PHE A 636 -18.97 -22.28 1.71
C PHE A 636 -19.91 -21.95 2.88
N ALA A 637 -19.57 -20.93 3.66
CA ALA A 637 -20.52 -20.24 4.52
C ALA A 637 -21.23 -19.14 3.70
N GLY A 638 -22.54 -19.31 3.47
CA GLY A 638 -23.38 -18.30 2.81
C GLY A 638 -23.52 -17.00 3.61
N PRO A 639 -24.09 -15.94 3.01
CA PRO A 639 -24.05 -14.55 3.49
C PRO A 639 -24.82 -14.25 4.78
N ASP A 640 -25.54 -15.23 5.34
CA ASP A 640 -26.31 -15.09 6.57
C ASP A 640 -25.55 -15.73 7.74
N THR A 641 -24.96 -14.91 8.61
CA THR A 641 -24.12 -15.36 9.74
C THR A 641 -24.90 -15.83 10.96
N ASN A 642 -26.24 -15.72 10.97
CA ASN A 642 -27.09 -16.10 12.11
C ASN A 642 -27.99 -17.32 11.88
N SER A 643 -28.07 -17.86 10.66
CA SER A 643 -28.88 -19.04 10.35
C SER A 643 -28.04 -20.32 10.52
N GLY A 644 -28.18 -20.96 11.68
CA GLY A 644 -27.67 -22.33 11.91
C GLY A 644 -26.68 -22.52 13.05
N VAL A 645 -26.55 -21.56 13.98
CA VAL A 645 -25.68 -21.67 15.16
C VAL A 645 -26.19 -22.78 16.10
N GLY A 646 -25.29 -23.62 16.59
CA GLY A 646 -25.59 -24.69 17.53
C GLY A 646 -25.89 -24.19 18.95
N ASP A 647 -26.79 -24.88 19.64
CA ASP A 647 -27.16 -24.63 21.04
C ASP A 647 -26.49 -25.67 21.96
N LEU A 648 -25.63 -25.20 22.86
CA LEU A 648 -24.84 -26.05 23.78
C LEU A 648 -25.71 -26.78 24.83
N ARG A 649 -27.01 -26.50 24.90
CA ARG A 649 -27.97 -27.27 25.73
C ARG A 649 -28.21 -28.70 25.25
N GLN A 650 -27.74 -29.06 24.05
CA GLN A 650 -27.90 -30.40 23.52
C GLN A 650 -26.53 -31.02 23.23
N ALA A 651 -26.31 -32.22 23.75
CA ALA A 651 -25.14 -33.02 23.40
C ALA A 651 -25.53 -34.37 22.78
N LYS A 652 -24.67 -34.87 21.89
CA LYS A 652 -24.81 -36.18 21.25
C LYS A 652 -23.49 -36.94 21.36
N SER A 653 -23.55 -38.25 21.60
CA SER A 653 -22.36 -39.09 21.68
C SER A 653 -22.59 -40.45 21.04
N ARG A 654 -21.56 -40.93 20.33
CA ARG A 654 -21.43 -42.28 19.79
C ARG A 654 -19.97 -42.72 19.83
N LEU A 655 -19.67 -43.63 20.74
CA LEU A 655 -18.34 -44.18 21.00
C LEU A 655 -18.10 -45.46 20.19
N GLY A 656 -16.82 -45.77 19.93
CA GLY A 656 -16.37 -46.98 19.23
C GLY A 656 -15.82 -46.76 17.83
N LEU A 657 -16.14 -45.63 17.18
CA LEU A 657 -15.51 -45.22 15.93
C LEU A 657 -14.32 -44.30 16.20
N SER A 658 -14.59 -43.08 16.68
CA SER A 658 -13.56 -42.07 16.92
C SER A 658 -12.83 -42.31 18.25
N TYR A 659 -13.58 -42.47 19.34
CA TYR A 659 -13.08 -42.62 20.71
C TYR A 659 -13.48 -43.97 21.31
N ALA A 660 -12.75 -44.41 22.34
CA ALA A 660 -12.94 -45.72 22.96
C ALA A 660 -14.35 -45.90 23.54
N LYS A 661 -14.89 -47.11 23.43
CA LYS A 661 -16.12 -47.50 24.11
C LYS A 661 -15.92 -47.47 25.63
N ARG A 662 -17.00 -47.25 26.36
CA ARG A 662 -17.00 -47.35 27.82
C ARG A 662 -16.62 -48.78 28.25
N PRO A 663 -16.01 -48.97 29.44
CA PRO A 663 -15.67 -50.29 29.96
C PRO A 663 -16.87 -51.24 30.13
N ASP A 664 -18.06 -50.68 30.33
CA ASP A 664 -19.35 -51.39 30.41
C ASP A 664 -19.88 -51.86 29.04
N GLY A 665 -19.17 -51.56 27.94
CA GLY A 665 -19.53 -51.93 26.57
C GLY A 665 -20.53 -50.99 25.89
N LYS A 666 -21.00 -49.94 26.57
CA LYS A 666 -21.97 -48.98 26.01
C LYS A 666 -21.35 -48.11 24.91
N GLU A 667 -22.17 -47.77 23.92
CA GLU A 667 -21.76 -47.04 22.72
C GLU A 667 -22.01 -45.52 22.82
N SER A 668 -22.36 -44.98 23.99
CA SER A 668 -22.52 -43.53 24.19
C SER A 668 -21.89 -43.11 25.50
N LEU A 669 -21.36 -41.88 25.54
CA LEU A 669 -20.85 -41.29 26.77
C LEU A 669 -21.95 -41.20 27.85
N PHE A 670 -23.21 -40.98 27.44
CA PHE A 670 -24.38 -40.85 28.31
C PHE A 670 -25.05 -42.20 28.65
N GLY A 671 -24.36 -43.32 28.43
CA GLY A 671 -24.89 -44.64 28.76
C GLY A 671 -25.75 -45.22 27.63
N ASP A 672 -27.02 -45.49 27.90
CA ASP A 672 -27.93 -46.11 26.92
C ASP A 672 -28.53 -45.08 25.95
N GLU A 673 -28.49 -43.80 26.32
CA GLU A 673 -28.97 -42.70 25.50
C GLU A 673 -27.86 -42.14 24.60
N SER A 674 -28.17 -41.83 23.35
CA SER A 674 -27.22 -41.22 22.40
C SER A 674 -27.21 -39.69 22.44
N LYS A 675 -28.14 -39.09 23.16
CA LYS A 675 -28.31 -37.63 23.31
C LYS A 675 -28.56 -37.31 24.77
N ALA A 676 -28.12 -36.15 25.22
CA ALA A 676 -28.40 -35.64 26.56
C ALA A 676 -28.69 -34.13 26.52
N VAL A 677 -29.49 -33.67 27.47
CA VAL A 677 -29.70 -32.24 27.73
C VAL A 677 -28.64 -31.77 28.72
N VAL A 678 -27.91 -30.72 28.32
CA VAL A 678 -26.77 -30.17 29.07
C VAL A 678 -27.23 -28.90 29.80
N ASP A 679 -27.03 -28.88 31.12
CA ASP A 679 -27.38 -27.77 32.00
C ASP A 679 -26.24 -26.75 32.12
N GLU A 680 -24.98 -27.20 32.02
CA GLU A 680 -23.81 -26.33 32.14
C GLU A 680 -22.64 -26.86 31.29
N VAL A 681 -21.90 -25.92 30.67
CA VAL A 681 -20.63 -26.19 29.98
C VAL A 681 -19.57 -25.23 30.49
N LEU A 682 -18.46 -25.78 30.98
CA LEU A 682 -17.31 -25.04 31.48
C LEU A 682 -16.08 -25.34 30.63
N VAL A 683 -15.26 -24.31 30.37
CA VAL A 683 -13.99 -24.47 29.67
C VAL A 683 -12.87 -23.92 30.53
N PHE A 684 -11.84 -24.72 30.76
CA PHE A 684 -10.66 -24.36 31.54
C PHE A 684 -9.43 -24.33 30.64
N CYS A 685 -8.69 -23.23 30.66
CA CYS A 685 -7.45 -23.06 29.92
C CYS A 685 -6.36 -22.47 30.84
N SER A 686 -5.10 -22.49 30.40
CA SER A 686 -4.02 -21.84 31.15
C SER A 686 -3.88 -20.39 30.70
N PRO A 687 -4.07 -19.39 31.60
CA PRO A 687 -3.88 -17.98 31.24
C PRO A 687 -2.48 -17.67 30.73
N GLN A 688 -1.47 -18.41 31.21
CA GLN A 688 -0.08 -18.28 30.76
C GLN A 688 0.06 -18.69 29.29
N ILE A 689 -0.58 -19.79 28.87
CA ILE A 689 -0.57 -20.20 27.46
C ILE A 689 -1.42 -19.25 26.62
N ALA A 690 -2.60 -18.88 27.11
CA ALA A 690 -3.49 -17.95 26.41
C ALA A 690 -2.83 -16.57 26.17
N SER A 691 -1.86 -16.15 26.99
CA SER A 691 -1.11 -14.91 26.78
C SER A 691 -0.05 -14.98 25.67
N LEU A 692 0.28 -16.18 25.19
CA LEU A 692 1.23 -16.41 24.09
C LEU A 692 0.54 -16.37 22.71
N TYR A 693 -0.78 -16.43 22.68
CA TYR A 693 -1.63 -16.19 21.52
C TYR A 693 -2.10 -14.73 21.52
#